data_AF-A0A945GSK1-F1
#
_entry.id   AF-A0A945GSK1-F1
#
_cell.length_a   1.000
_cell.length_b   1.000
_cell.length_c   1.000
_cell.angle_alpha   90.00
_cell.angle_beta   90.00
_cell.angle_gamma   90.00
#
_symmetry.space_group_name_H-M   'P 1'
#
loop_
_entity.id
_entity.type
_entity.pdbx_description
1 polymer ?
#
loop_
_entity_poly.entity_id
_entity_poly.type
_entity_poly.pdbx_seq_one_letter_code
_entity_poly.pdbx_strand_id
1 'polypeptide(L)'
;MKRYNAAAGLVSVFTAVVLLTGSGAALAELTIADAIIRLDRYDLPAEEWQWAEGWAEQRQFFPRYFKPSATIHLFVHNTGESPDRISELLFQGEAMAEACTRPDFAGPAIWYRTNPEVIAPGGMAMVYMRLREKPTGPISVGIAAASGGHLNAELTEDNFEQLRLAYVGFSREIDKAYVYVENYSGRSLEVKGIEIDGRDATSAATIINPAFAGGPALLEVSLTQPFAYGSYHCVKVTTRQGSFAMHQVRARDDFYPLAIIPGTTPLSEYHAKCFNTLYSMGGSHPDEPGWWSPDSEYERLGFRVTRPAYTEPPVKAGATVPPGRIRYTNIDEPDAHESSTLPYMQRCGVNIMARVEPVMSMQRRLDPSHETTVIVDRTYTPMNWFIYGEVPDVLINDCYTPTRFMGFDLMVSAHTIETLVPAVGPRPVEMMLWGGMNTGFPTRRSATPEENDMSVHFVVGGGAKGLHYFLDWNSYPTVFEGGYFIGAPRTNMLWKRMGRLNAELMRLGSLLAIGHPYNIAASDHPQLWTRSLLCGQNTFVIVLVNRQHTLHNNDTYTRFQHVFPVDKATVTVDLPAWFSARIAVEVRWDAVTPVQLAGSGSRRILTVENLLTSKVIVVSRDPDIADKLALDPNRLAALIASEELTYVTARPAIADVMRPDAVIHAPAGTTEIALDLTEQAALDMAHRIATTGELKLEPGQWLGLYPDPQLEGRSEIVYRIHSDVPLKEISAS
;
A
#
# COMPACT_ATOMS: atom_id res chain seq x y z
N MET A 1 -17.49 -28.84 52.20
CA MET A 1 -18.47 -29.87 52.61
C MET A 1 -19.84 -29.20 52.65
N LYS A 2 -20.77 -29.58 51.74
CA LYS A 2 -22.22 -29.23 51.63
C LYS A 2 -22.58 -27.74 51.48
N ARG A 3 -23.55 -27.29 50.66
CA ARG A 3 -24.35 -27.76 49.50
C ARG A 3 -25.25 -26.56 49.11
N TYR A 4 -25.78 -26.55 47.87
CA TYR A 4 -26.94 -25.77 47.35
C TYR A 4 -26.75 -24.28 47.04
N ASN A 5 -27.34 -23.68 46.00
CA ASN A 5 -28.04 -24.12 44.78
C ASN A 5 -28.24 -22.89 43.86
N ALA A 6 -28.62 -23.16 42.60
CA ALA A 6 -28.87 -22.25 41.49
C ALA A 6 -29.87 -21.10 41.68
N ALA A 7 -29.64 -20.04 40.90
CA ALA A 7 -30.57 -19.07 40.27
C ALA A 7 -29.71 -17.86 39.86
N ALA A 8 -29.96 -17.00 38.89
CA ALA A 8 -30.87 -16.88 37.75
C ALA A 8 -30.25 -15.74 36.91
N GLY A 9 -30.54 -15.69 35.61
CA GLY A 9 -29.90 -14.77 34.68
C GLY A 9 -30.13 -13.28 35.01
N LEU A 10 -29.11 -12.47 34.75
CA LEU A 10 -29.26 -11.08 34.34
C LEU A 10 -28.39 -10.88 33.10
N VAL A 11 -29.04 -10.76 31.95
CA VAL A 11 -28.46 -10.11 30.77
C VAL A 11 -28.67 -8.62 31.01
N SER A 12 -27.61 -7.90 31.38
CA SER A 12 -27.64 -6.44 31.42
C SER A 12 -27.60 -5.91 29.99
N VAL A 13 -28.75 -5.45 29.49
CA VAL A 13 -28.84 -4.59 28.32
C VAL A 13 -28.67 -3.17 28.83
N PHE A 14 -27.45 -2.63 28.80
CA PHE A 14 -27.23 -1.20 29.03
C PHE A 14 -27.64 -0.45 27.76
N THR A 15 -28.82 0.15 27.81
CA THR A 15 -29.26 1.17 26.84
C THR A 15 -28.66 2.49 27.30
N ALA A 16 -27.99 3.23 26.41
CA ALA A 16 -27.56 4.60 26.67
C ALA A 16 -28.78 5.43 27.09
N VAL A 17 -28.78 5.94 28.33
CA VAL A 17 -29.85 6.79 28.84
C VAL A 17 -29.52 8.23 28.45
N VAL A 18 -30.20 8.75 27.43
CA VAL A 18 -30.21 10.18 27.10
C VAL A 18 -31.20 10.87 28.06
N LEU A 19 -30.68 11.62 29.03
CA LEU A 19 -31.49 12.46 29.92
C LEU A 19 -31.83 13.78 29.21
N LEU A 20 -33.04 13.87 28.66
CA LEU A 20 -33.62 15.13 28.17
C LEU A 20 -34.36 15.82 29.34
N THR A 21 -33.78 16.89 29.89
CA THR A 21 -34.50 17.81 30.79
C THR A 21 -35.04 19.00 29.98
N GLY A 22 -36.36 19.16 29.97
CA GLY A 22 -37.05 20.13 29.13
C GLY A 22 -37.16 21.53 29.73
N SER A 23 -36.97 22.55 28.88
CA SER A 23 -37.98 23.59 28.61
C SER A 23 -37.57 24.42 27.38
N GLY A 24 -38.40 24.38 26.32
CA GLY A 24 -38.46 25.42 25.28
C GLY A 24 -37.25 25.71 24.39
N ALA A 25 -36.24 24.84 24.32
CA ALA A 25 -35.15 24.96 23.34
C ALA A 25 -35.49 24.15 22.08
N ALA A 26 -35.20 24.69 20.90
CA ALA A 26 -35.17 23.90 19.67
C ALA A 26 -34.39 22.61 19.95
N LEU A 27 -35.06 21.45 19.78
CA LEU A 27 -34.43 20.15 19.98
C LEU A 27 -33.15 20.10 19.15
N ALA A 28 -32.04 19.68 19.75
CA ALA A 28 -30.78 19.53 19.04
C ALA A 28 -31.01 18.71 17.77
N GLU A 29 -30.69 19.29 16.60
CA GLU A 29 -30.87 18.64 15.31
C GLU A 29 -29.88 17.48 15.13
N LEU A 30 -28.72 17.57 15.77
CA LEU A 30 -27.74 16.49 15.86
C LEU A 30 -28.07 15.53 17.01
N THR A 31 -27.84 14.24 16.79
CA THR A 31 -27.96 13.17 17.78
C THR A 31 -26.75 12.24 17.72
N ILE A 32 -26.37 11.61 18.84
CA ILE A 32 -25.32 10.58 18.86
C ILE A 32 -25.99 9.24 18.56
N ALA A 33 -25.72 8.68 17.39
CA ALA A 33 -26.26 7.40 16.95
C ALA A 33 -25.57 6.22 17.66
N ASP A 34 -24.23 6.25 17.74
CA ASP A 34 -23.43 5.20 18.35
C ASP A 34 -22.05 5.73 18.79
N ALA A 35 -21.37 4.96 19.65
CA ALA A 35 -20.03 5.25 20.14
C ALA A 35 -19.20 3.98 20.29
N ILE A 36 -17.96 3.98 19.79
CA ILE A 36 -17.01 2.87 19.87
C ILE A 36 -15.64 3.40 20.34
N ILE A 37 -14.97 2.63 21.20
CA ILE A 37 -13.54 2.78 21.48
C ILE A 37 -12.79 1.69 20.73
N ARG A 38 -12.16 2.07 19.63
CA ARG A 38 -11.28 1.20 18.82
C ARG A 38 -9.95 1.04 19.52
N LEU A 39 -9.50 -0.19 19.76
CA LEU A 39 -8.24 -0.47 20.45
C LEU A 39 -7.12 -0.73 19.44
N ASP A 40 -5.89 -0.35 19.79
CA ASP A 40 -4.72 -0.84 19.05
C ASP A 40 -4.58 -2.35 19.27
N ARG A 41 -4.64 -3.11 18.18
CA ARG A 41 -4.53 -4.57 18.19
C ARG A 41 -3.37 -4.98 17.30
N TYR A 42 -2.51 -5.82 17.86
CA TYR A 42 -1.28 -6.30 17.23
C TYR A 42 -1.03 -7.73 17.67
N ASP A 43 -0.89 -8.63 16.71
CA ASP A 43 -0.84 -10.08 16.95
C ASP A 43 0.55 -10.70 16.66
N LEU A 44 1.59 -9.91 16.33
CA LEU A 44 2.89 -10.51 16.06
C LEU A 44 3.61 -10.89 17.37
N PRO A 45 4.38 -12.00 17.37
CA PRO A 45 5.19 -12.39 18.51
C PRO A 45 6.17 -11.26 18.90
N ALA A 46 6.35 -11.04 20.20
CA ALA A 46 7.26 -10.01 20.72
C ALA A 46 8.75 -10.30 20.43
N GLU A 47 9.08 -11.45 19.85
CA GLU A 47 10.44 -11.90 19.58
C GLU A 47 10.92 -11.41 18.19
N GLU A 48 12.00 -10.62 18.21
CA GLU A 48 13.04 -10.49 17.17
C GLU A 48 12.82 -9.68 15.88
N TRP A 49 11.86 -8.77 15.75
CA TRP A 49 11.83 -7.88 14.59
C TRP A 49 12.37 -6.48 14.91
N GLN A 50 13.54 -6.16 14.36
CA GLN A 50 14.07 -4.79 14.36
C GLN A 50 13.27 -3.96 13.36
N TRP A 51 12.30 -3.23 13.87
CA TRP A 51 11.48 -2.31 13.07
C TRP A 51 12.24 -1.05 12.63
N ALA A 52 13.52 -0.90 13.03
CA ALA A 52 14.32 0.29 12.81
C ALA A 52 14.63 0.57 11.34
N GLU A 53 14.60 1.86 11.00
CA GLU A 53 14.91 2.41 9.67
C GLU A 53 16.28 3.13 9.65
N GLY A 54 17.23 2.68 10.49
CA GLY A 54 18.57 3.28 10.56
C GLY A 54 18.66 4.66 11.25
N TRP A 55 17.55 5.30 11.62
CA TRP A 55 17.52 6.59 12.32
C TRP A 55 18.26 6.58 13.68
N ALA A 56 18.92 7.69 14.02
CA ALA A 56 19.91 7.81 15.10
C ALA A 56 19.46 7.32 16.50
N GLU A 57 18.15 7.25 16.74
CA GLU A 57 17.56 6.76 17.99
C GLU A 57 17.31 5.23 17.98
N GLN A 58 18.20 4.47 17.31
CA GLN A 58 18.13 3.04 16.91
C GLN A 58 17.66 1.98 17.92
N ARG A 59 17.44 2.31 19.21
CA ARG A 59 16.96 1.37 20.25
C ARG A 59 15.48 1.50 20.57
N GLN A 60 14.73 2.34 19.86
CA GLN A 60 13.49 2.88 20.38
C GLN A 60 12.33 2.64 19.42
N PHE A 61 11.56 1.57 19.64
CA PHE A 61 10.11 1.69 19.74
C PHE A 61 9.47 0.37 20.22
N PHE A 62 9.51 -0.69 19.42
CA PHE A 62 8.88 -1.99 19.72
C PHE A 62 9.89 -3.06 20.19
N PRO A 63 9.54 -3.97 21.11
CA PRO A 63 8.34 -3.95 21.97
C PRO A 63 8.49 -3.01 23.18
N ARG A 64 9.72 -2.53 23.46
CA ARG A 64 10.07 -1.89 24.74
C ARG A 64 9.26 -0.63 25.09
N TYR A 65 8.90 0.17 24.09
CA TYR A 65 8.25 1.46 24.27
C TYR A 65 6.91 1.58 23.54
N PHE A 66 6.47 0.52 22.86
CA PHE A 66 5.13 0.47 22.29
C PHE A 66 4.11 0.42 23.42
N LYS A 67 3.21 1.40 23.42
CA LYS A 67 2.07 1.46 24.33
C LYS A 67 0.80 1.45 23.49
N PRO A 68 0.08 0.32 23.41
CA PRO A 68 -1.21 0.28 22.75
C PRO A 68 -2.15 1.34 23.32
N SER A 69 -2.83 2.06 22.44
CA SER A 69 -3.78 3.11 22.77
C SER A 69 -5.17 2.79 22.18
N ALA A 70 -5.98 3.82 21.96
CA ALA A 70 -7.30 3.72 21.38
C ALA A 70 -7.68 4.95 20.55
N THR A 71 -8.67 4.80 19.68
CA THR A 71 -9.36 5.89 19.01
C THR A 71 -10.83 5.86 19.41
N ILE A 72 -11.38 6.99 19.84
CA ILE A 72 -12.82 7.16 20.06
C ILE A 72 -13.47 7.48 18.73
N HIS A 73 -14.53 6.74 18.41
CA HIS A 73 -15.39 6.93 17.26
C HIS A 73 -16.80 7.28 17.74
N LEU A 74 -17.27 8.50 17.46
CA LEU A 74 -18.66 8.88 17.67
C LEU A 74 -19.35 9.06 16.34
N PHE A 75 -20.56 8.50 16.21
CA PHE A 75 -21.38 8.64 15.02
C PHE A 75 -22.49 9.65 15.32
N VAL A 76 -22.47 10.79 14.62
CA VAL A 76 -23.38 11.91 14.85
C VAL A 76 -24.32 12.01 13.66
N HIS A 77 -25.62 11.88 13.90
CA HIS A 77 -26.67 11.91 12.89
C HIS A 77 -27.42 13.24 12.94
N ASN A 78 -27.55 13.90 11.79
CA ASN A 78 -28.40 15.08 11.66
C ASN A 78 -29.85 14.66 11.37
N THR A 79 -30.70 14.79 12.38
CA THR A 79 -32.14 14.53 12.31
C THR A 79 -32.97 15.75 11.92
N GLY A 80 -32.34 16.92 11.77
CA GLY A 80 -32.98 18.16 11.35
C GLY A 80 -33.27 18.23 9.85
N GLU A 81 -33.91 19.32 9.44
CA GLU A 81 -34.27 19.59 8.05
C GLU A 81 -33.22 20.42 7.30
N SER A 82 -32.23 20.98 8.01
CA SER A 82 -31.16 21.81 7.46
C SER A 82 -29.77 21.22 7.72
N PRO A 83 -28.76 21.49 6.86
CA PRO A 83 -27.39 21.09 7.16
C PRO A 83 -26.90 21.72 8.46
N ASP A 84 -26.19 20.96 9.27
CA ASP A 84 -25.60 21.42 10.53
C ASP A 84 -24.13 20.98 10.62
N ARG A 85 -23.39 21.44 11.62
CA ARG A 85 -22.00 21.06 11.88
C ARG A 85 -21.69 21.09 13.36
N ILE A 86 -20.65 20.37 13.75
CA ILE A 86 -20.10 20.48 15.10
C ILE A 86 -19.27 21.77 15.16
N SER A 87 -19.68 22.71 16.02
CA SER A 87 -18.94 23.96 16.24
C SER A 87 -17.88 23.84 17.31
N GLU A 88 -18.07 22.94 18.28
CA GLU A 88 -17.11 22.70 19.36
C GLU A 88 -17.16 21.24 19.83
N LEU A 89 -15.99 20.69 20.13
CA LEU A 89 -15.80 19.38 20.76
C LEU A 89 -15.14 19.58 22.11
N LEU A 90 -15.65 18.90 23.13
CA LEU A 90 -15.08 18.87 24.47
C LEU A 90 -14.58 17.47 24.80
N PHE A 91 -13.39 17.36 25.38
CA PHE A 91 -12.84 16.13 25.94
C PHE A 91 -12.67 16.31 27.45
N GLN A 92 -13.38 15.50 28.24
CA GLN A 92 -13.36 15.61 29.71
C GLN A 92 -13.70 17.03 30.22
N GLY A 93 -14.61 17.72 29.51
CA GLY A 93 -15.05 19.08 29.84
C GLY A 93 -14.12 20.21 29.34
N GLU A 94 -12.96 19.89 28.76
CA GLU A 94 -12.05 20.87 28.17
C GLU A 94 -12.22 20.94 26.64
N ALA A 95 -12.03 22.12 26.05
CA ALA A 95 -12.06 22.27 24.60
C ALA A 95 -11.01 21.37 23.93
N MET A 96 -11.40 20.63 22.89
CA MET A 96 -10.52 19.67 22.23
C MET A 96 -9.25 20.32 21.67
N ALA A 97 -9.32 21.58 21.22
CA ALA A 97 -8.15 22.32 20.77
C ALA A 97 -7.08 22.51 21.87
N GLU A 98 -7.49 22.58 23.13
CA GLU A 98 -6.60 22.71 24.29
C GLU A 98 -6.06 21.35 24.74
N ALA A 99 -6.91 20.32 24.73
CA ALA A 99 -6.57 18.94 25.11
C ALA A 99 -5.75 18.19 24.03
N CYS A 100 -5.77 18.66 22.78
CA CYS A 100 -5.06 18.04 21.68
C CYS A 100 -3.55 18.36 21.71
N THR A 101 -2.77 17.44 21.16
CA THR A 101 -1.33 17.57 20.98
C THR A 101 -0.99 18.72 20.04
N ARG A 102 0.05 19.46 20.41
CA ARG A 102 0.65 20.59 19.68
C ARG A 102 2.18 20.42 19.64
N PRO A 103 2.91 21.16 18.79
CA PRO A 103 4.37 21.05 18.74
C PRO A 103 5.06 21.22 20.09
N ASP A 104 4.51 22.00 21.00
CA ASP A 104 5.07 22.28 22.33
C ASP A 104 4.35 21.56 23.49
N PHE A 105 3.29 20.79 23.22
CA PHE A 105 2.47 20.15 24.24
C PHE A 105 1.99 18.76 23.83
N ALA A 106 2.33 17.75 24.64
CA ALA A 106 1.85 16.38 24.48
C ALA A 106 0.50 16.16 25.19
N GLY A 107 -0.59 16.53 24.52
CA GLY A 107 -1.95 16.39 25.06
C GLY A 107 -2.45 14.93 25.16
N PRO A 108 -3.50 14.66 25.95
CA PRO A 108 -4.14 13.34 26.05
C PRO A 108 -4.76 12.87 24.73
N ALA A 109 -5.17 13.79 23.85
CA ALA A 109 -5.54 13.48 22.47
C ALA A 109 -4.37 13.82 21.53
N ILE A 110 -4.06 12.93 20.59
CA ILE A 110 -3.02 13.13 19.57
C ILE A 110 -3.57 13.98 18.43
N TRP A 111 -4.74 13.60 17.91
CA TRP A 111 -5.45 14.33 16.87
C TRP A 111 -6.95 14.02 16.94
N TYR A 112 -7.75 14.86 16.30
CA TYR A 112 -9.19 14.71 16.22
C TYR A 112 -9.70 15.29 14.90
N ARG A 113 -10.87 14.85 14.45
CA ARG A 113 -11.57 15.43 13.30
C ARG A 113 -13.03 15.04 13.27
N THR A 114 -13.81 15.72 12.42
CA THR A 114 -15.19 15.36 12.09
C THR A 114 -15.34 15.28 10.58
N ASN A 115 -15.82 14.14 10.06
CA ASN A 115 -16.09 13.96 8.63
C ASN A 115 -17.52 13.44 8.39
N PRO A 116 -18.27 14.00 7.42
CA PRO A 116 -18.02 15.30 6.80
C PRO A 116 -18.14 16.44 7.85
N GLU A 117 -17.47 17.57 7.60
CA GLU A 117 -17.54 18.74 8.50
C GLU A 117 -18.95 19.36 8.52
N VAL A 118 -19.67 19.32 7.39
CA VAL A 118 -21.07 19.74 7.28
C VAL A 118 -21.91 18.48 7.08
N ILE A 119 -22.86 18.27 7.99
CA ILE A 119 -23.72 17.11 8.05
C ILE A 119 -25.05 17.48 7.38
N ALA A 120 -25.30 16.93 6.21
CA ALA A 120 -26.57 17.12 5.50
C ALA A 120 -27.76 16.58 6.31
N PRO A 121 -28.99 17.06 6.07
CA PRO A 121 -30.21 16.49 6.65
C PRO A 121 -30.29 14.97 6.42
N GLY A 122 -30.54 14.21 7.49
CA GLY A 122 -30.52 12.74 7.46
C GLY A 122 -29.14 12.12 7.25
N GLY A 123 -28.08 12.94 7.19
CA GLY A 123 -26.70 12.52 6.99
C GLY A 123 -26.00 12.23 8.32
N MET A 124 -24.91 11.49 8.25
CA MET A 124 -24.11 11.13 9.41
C MET A 124 -22.66 11.60 9.27
N ALA A 125 -22.09 12.07 10.37
CA ALA A 125 -20.67 12.27 10.52
C ALA A 125 -20.05 11.29 11.50
N MET A 126 -18.76 11.05 11.32
CA MET A 126 -17.92 10.35 12.27
C MET A 126 -16.93 11.34 12.88
N VAL A 127 -16.94 11.41 14.21
CA VAL A 127 -15.95 12.13 15.00
C VAL A 127 -14.87 11.14 15.43
N TYR A 128 -13.61 11.48 15.14
CA TYR A 128 -12.45 10.70 15.52
C TYR A 128 -11.71 11.45 16.63
N MET A 129 -11.26 10.73 17.66
CA MET A 129 -10.36 11.27 18.67
C MET A 129 -9.31 10.21 18.99
N ARG A 130 -8.10 10.39 18.46
CA ARG A 130 -6.99 9.49 18.72
C ARG A 130 -6.41 9.80 20.09
N LEU A 131 -6.46 8.85 21.01
CA LEU A 131 -5.92 9.02 22.36
C LEU A 131 -4.43 8.68 22.40
N ARG A 132 -3.73 9.30 23.34
CA ARG A 132 -2.32 8.99 23.62
C ARG A 132 -2.15 7.71 24.42
N GLU A 133 -3.11 7.42 25.30
CA GLU A 133 -3.10 6.22 26.13
C GLU A 133 -4.47 5.53 26.09
N LYS A 134 -4.46 4.20 26.28
CA LYS A 134 -5.68 3.42 26.42
C LYS A 134 -6.48 3.94 27.64
N PRO A 135 -7.79 4.19 27.49
CA PRO A 135 -8.65 4.58 28.61
C PRO A 135 -8.63 3.53 29.73
N THR A 136 -8.52 3.98 30.98
CA THR A 136 -8.61 3.15 32.19
C THR A 136 -9.85 3.46 33.05
N GLY A 137 -10.69 4.39 32.59
CA GLY A 137 -11.92 4.81 33.24
C GLY A 137 -12.85 5.52 32.25
N PRO A 138 -14.02 6.00 32.72
CA PRO A 138 -15.00 6.65 31.86
C PRO A 138 -14.45 7.87 31.13
N ILE A 139 -14.91 8.07 29.89
CA ILE A 139 -14.59 9.24 29.07
C ILE A 139 -15.85 10.02 28.75
N SER A 140 -15.83 11.31 29.07
CA SER A 140 -16.86 12.26 28.69
C SER A 140 -16.46 13.02 27.41
N VAL A 141 -17.34 13.03 26.42
CA VAL A 141 -17.18 13.80 25.18
C VAL A 141 -18.40 14.69 24.96
N GLY A 142 -18.18 16.00 25.01
CA GLY A 142 -19.21 17.01 24.72
C GLY A 142 -19.18 17.45 23.26
N ILE A 143 -20.36 17.70 22.69
CA ILE A 143 -20.54 18.22 21.33
C ILE A 143 -21.45 19.45 21.41
N ALA A 144 -20.99 20.58 20.87
CA ALA A 144 -21.85 21.71 20.56
C ALA A 144 -22.11 21.76 19.05
N ALA A 145 -23.38 21.82 18.68
CA ALA A 145 -23.83 22.00 17.31
C ALA A 145 -23.86 23.49 16.95
N ALA A 146 -23.61 23.83 15.68
CA ALA A 146 -23.70 25.21 15.22
C ALA A 146 -25.14 25.76 15.27
N SER A 147 -26.14 24.87 15.22
CA SER A 147 -27.55 25.18 15.52
C SER A 147 -27.84 25.55 16.98
N GLY A 148 -26.88 25.36 17.89
CA GLY A 148 -26.97 25.68 19.33
C GLY A 148 -27.32 24.49 20.24
N GLY A 149 -27.51 23.29 19.68
CA GLY A 149 -27.72 22.07 20.45
C GLY A 149 -26.45 21.59 21.17
N HIS A 150 -26.62 20.94 22.33
CA HIS A 150 -25.52 20.32 23.07
C HIS A 150 -25.80 18.84 23.33
N LEU A 151 -24.80 17.99 23.07
CA LEU A 151 -24.84 16.55 23.30
C LEU A 151 -23.66 16.15 24.18
N ASN A 152 -23.83 15.05 24.92
CA ASN A 152 -22.76 14.46 25.71
C ASN A 152 -22.76 12.94 25.55
N ALA A 153 -21.59 12.37 25.27
CA ALA A 153 -21.36 10.93 25.27
C ALA A 153 -20.49 10.55 26.47
N GLU A 154 -20.97 9.59 27.26
CA GLU A 154 -20.17 8.92 28.28
C GLU A 154 -19.79 7.54 27.77
N LEU A 155 -18.49 7.30 27.59
CA LEU A 155 -17.95 6.05 27.12
C LEU A 155 -17.30 5.28 28.27
N THR A 156 -17.58 3.98 28.35
CA THR A 156 -17.00 3.06 29.33
C THR A 156 -16.31 1.89 28.61
N GLU A 157 -15.81 0.91 29.36
CA GLU A 157 -15.25 -0.32 28.79
C GLU A 157 -16.27 -1.11 27.95
N ASP A 158 -17.58 -0.91 28.15
CA ASP A 158 -18.63 -1.53 27.33
C ASP A 158 -18.60 -1.03 25.87
N ASN A 159 -18.01 0.14 25.63
CA ASN A 159 -17.79 0.69 24.29
C ASN A 159 -16.52 0.14 23.63
N PHE A 160 -15.71 -0.67 24.32
CA PHE A 160 -14.52 -1.27 23.70
C PHE A 160 -14.94 -2.23 22.59
N GLU A 161 -14.31 -2.09 21.44
CA GLU A 161 -14.67 -2.88 20.27
C GLU A 161 -14.53 -4.40 20.55
N GLN A 162 -15.56 -5.15 20.17
CA GLN A 162 -15.55 -6.62 20.14
C GLN A 162 -15.46 -7.16 18.71
N LEU A 163 -15.79 -6.31 17.74
CA LEU A 163 -15.83 -6.56 16.31
C LEU A 163 -15.16 -5.38 15.61
N ARG A 164 -14.60 -5.62 14.43
CA ARG A 164 -14.03 -4.56 13.58
C ARG A 164 -14.47 -4.76 12.13
N LEU A 165 -14.81 -3.66 11.46
CA LEU A 165 -14.84 -3.66 10.00
C LEU A 165 -13.39 -3.67 9.53
N ALA A 166 -12.92 -4.83 9.07
CA ALA A 166 -11.52 -5.06 8.74
C ALA A 166 -11.17 -4.49 7.36
N TYR A 167 -12.12 -4.55 6.43
CA TYR A 167 -12.02 -3.92 5.12
C TYR A 167 -13.41 -3.67 4.54
N VAL A 168 -13.57 -2.53 3.84
CA VAL A 168 -14.72 -2.26 2.99
C VAL A 168 -14.23 -1.89 1.59
N GLY A 169 -14.56 -2.72 0.61
CA GLY A 169 -14.32 -2.46 -0.81
C GLY A 169 -15.63 -2.36 -1.58
N PHE A 170 -15.57 -1.89 -2.82
CA PHE A 170 -16.74 -1.81 -3.69
C PHE A 170 -16.45 -2.44 -5.05
N SER A 171 -17.50 -2.75 -5.80
CA SER A 171 -17.41 -3.08 -7.22
C SER A 171 -16.94 -1.87 -8.04
N ARG A 172 -16.51 -2.13 -9.28
CA ARG A 172 -16.16 -1.10 -10.26
C ARG A 172 -17.20 0.01 -10.42
N GLU A 173 -18.47 -0.37 -10.53
CA GLU A 173 -19.59 0.56 -10.69
C GLU A 173 -20.07 1.13 -9.35
N ILE A 174 -19.44 0.77 -8.23
CA ILE A 174 -19.79 1.22 -6.87
C ILE A 174 -21.26 0.93 -6.52
N ASP A 175 -21.81 -0.13 -7.11
CA ASP A 175 -23.17 -0.63 -6.92
C ASP A 175 -23.25 -1.83 -5.97
N LYS A 176 -22.10 -2.27 -5.46
CA LYS A 176 -21.97 -3.38 -4.53
C LYS A 176 -20.86 -3.10 -3.53
N ALA A 177 -21.11 -3.37 -2.25
CA ALA A 177 -20.12 -3.27 -1.19
C ALA A 177 -19.69 -4.67 -0.70
N TYR A 178 -18.40 -4.82 -0.41
CA TYR A 178 -17.78 -6.00 0.19
C TYR A 178 -17.29 -5.63 1.58
N VAL A 179 -18.00 -6.08 2.61
CA VAL A 179 -17.76 -5.71 4.01
C VAL A 179 -17.20 -6.90 4.77
N TYR A 180 -15.93 -6.82 5.16
CA TYR A 180 -15.25 -7.83 5.96
C TYR A 180 -15.29 -7.46 7.43
N VAL A 181 -15.69 -8.42 8.28
CA VAL A 181 -15.85 -8.22 9.72
C VAL A 181 -14.99 -9.22 10.47
N GLU A 182 -14.09 -8.71 11.30
CA GLU A 182 -13.25 -9.51 12.19
C GLU A 182 -13.84 -9.56 13.60
N ASN A 183 -13.63 -10.70 14.26
CA ASN A 183 -14.12 -10.97 15.60
C ASN A 183 -12.96 -11.01 16.58
N TYR A 184 -12.99 -10.08 17.53
CA TYR A 184 -11.99 -9.95 18.58
C TYR A 184 -12.55 -10.23 19.99
N SER A 185 -13.75 -10.79 20.07
CA SER A 185 -14.42 -11.08 21.34
C SER A 185 -13.91 -12.34 22.05
N GLY A 186 -13.09 -13.16 21.37
CA GLY A 186 -12.61 -14.45 21.88
C GLY A 186 -13.67 -15.56 21.94
N ARG A 187 -14.90 -15.29 21.47
CA ARG A 187 -16.02 -16.25 21.37
C ARG A 187 -16.60 -16.24 19.97
N SER A 188 -17.33 -17.30 19.60
CA SER A 188 -18.06 -17.29 18.32
C SER A 188 -19.21 -16.27 18.35
N LEU A 189 -19.32 -15.46 17.29
CA LEU A 189 -20.40 -14.50 17.09
C LEU A 189 -21.16 -14.83 15.80
N GLU A 190 -22.43 -14.44 15.73
CA GLU A 190 -23.27 -14.65 14.54
C GLU A 190 -23.78 -13.31 14.00
N VAL A 191 -23.48 -12.99 12.74
CA VAL A 191 -23.98 -11.79 12.07
C VAL A 191 -25.51 -11.83 12.01
N LYS A 192 -26.15 -10.76 12.50
CA LYS A 192 -27.59 -10.54 12.44
C LYS A 192 -27.98 -9.77 11.18
N GLY A 193 -27.21 -8.73 10.84
CA GLY A 193 -27.54 -7.84 9.75
C GLY A 193 -26.56 -6.69 9.58
N ILE A 194 -26.86 -5.84 8.60
CA ILE A 194 -26.05 -4.69 8.20
C ILE A 194 -26.95 -3.49 7.96
N GLU A 195 -26.47 -2.32 8.36
CA GLU A 195 -27.05 -1.03 8.08
C GLU A 195 -26.04 -0.17 7.31
N ILE A 196 -26.54 0.60 6.35
CA ILE A 196 -25.77 1.64 5.65
C ILE A 196 -26.50 2.96 5.84
N ASP A 197 -25.79 3.96 6.37
CA ASP A 197 -26.33 5.30 6.69
C ASP A 197 -27.58 5.23 7.57
N GLY A 198 -27.56 4.35 8.58
CA GLY A 198 -28.66 4.13 9.52
C GLY A 198 -29.88 3.40 8.93
N ARG A 199 -29.80 2.91 7.68
CA ARG A 199 -30.88 2.17 7.01
C ARG A 199 -30.53 0.70 6.92
N ASP A 200 -31.48 -0.17 7.27
CA ASP A 200 -31.30 -1.62 7.17
C ASP A 200 -31.08 -2.06 5.72
N ALA A 201 -29.93 -2.68 5.47
CA ALA A 201 -29.52 -3.23 4.19
C ALA A 201 -29.41 -4.76 4.22
N THR A 202 -29.88 -5.41 5.30
CA THR A 202 -29.71 -6.85 5.53
C THR A 202 -30.33 -7.70 4.43
N SER A 203 -31.50 -7.32 3.93
CA SER A 203 -32.19 -8.07 2.86
C SER A 203 -31.47 -8.01 1.50
N ALA A 204 -30.60 -7.01 1.30
CA ALA A 204 -29.78 -6.84 0.10
C ALA A 204 -28.40 -7.49 0.24
N ALA A 205 -28.09 -8.07 1.41
CA ALA A 205 -26.80 -8.65 1.73
C ALA A 205 -26.79 -10.17 1.62
N THR A 206 -25.75 -10.71 0.97
CA THR A 206 -25.37 -12.12 1.12
C THR A 206 -24.31 -12.22 2.21
N ILE A 207 -24.58 -13.00 3.26
CA ILE A 207 -23.68 -13.15 4.41
C ILE A 207 -22.94 -14.49 4.30
N ILE A 208 -21.62 -14.41 4.19
CA ILE A 208 -20.69 -15.52 4.11
C ILE A 208 -19.96 -15.67 5.45
N ASN A 209 -19.79 -16.91 5.90
CA ASN A 209 -19.27 -17.22 7.24
C ASN A 209 -20.04 -16.48 8.37
N PRO A 210 -21.39 -16.58 8.41
CA PRO A 210 -22.21 -15.77 9.31
C PRO A 210 -21.94 -16.05 10.80
N ALA A 211 -21.60 -17.29 11.16
CA ALA A 211 -21.18 -17.69 12.50
C ALA A 211 -19.68 -17.94 12.51
N PHE A 212 -18.92 -17.05 13.15
CA PHE A 212 -17.47 -16.98 13.00
C PHE A 212 -16.78 -16.83 14.35
N ALA A 213 -15.81 -17.73 14.58
CA ALA A 213 -14.85 -17.68 15.69
C ALA A 213 -13.41 -17.52 15.19
N GLY A 214 -13.17 -17.82 13.91
CA GLY A 214 -11.92 -17.63 13.20
C GLY A 214 -12.19 -17.34 11.73
N GLY A 215 -11.32 -16.55 11.11
CA GLY A 215 -11.57 -15.93 9.80
C GLY A 215 -12.66 -14.86 9.85
N PRO A 216 -12.64 -13.86 8.94
CA PRO A 216 -13.68 -12.83 8.90
C PRO A 216 -15.03 -13.39 8.42
N ALA A 217 -16.11 -12.72 8.79
CA ALA A 217 -17.36 -12.77 8.04
C ALA A 217 -17.28 -11.81 6.83
N LEU A 218 -17.93 -12.16 5.72
CA LEU A 218 -18.05 -11.29 4.55
C LEU A 218 -19.53 -11.02 4.28
N LEU A 219 -19.89 -9.75 4.15
CA LEU A 219 -21.19 -9.32 3.66
C LEU A 219 -21.03 -8.70 2.28
N GLU A 220 -21.67 -9.29 1.28
CA GLU A 220 -21.80 -8.71 -0.06
C GLU A 220 -23.15 -8.00 -0.18
N VAL A 221 -23.14 -6.67 -0.17
CA VAL A 221 -24.36 -5.85 -0.16
C VAL A 221 -24.60 -5.26 -1.54
N SER A 222 -25.74 -5.58 -2.15
CA SER A 222 -26.16 -4.93 -3.40
C SER A 222 -26.80 -3.58 -3.09
N LEU A 223 -26.36 -2.52 -3.76
CA LEU A 223 -26.87 -1.18 -3.56
C LEU A 223 -28.00 -0.92 -4.56
N THR A 224 -29.04 -0.19 -4.12
CA THR A 224 -30.16 0.15 -5.00
C THR A 224 -29.77 1.16 -6.07
N GLN A 225 -28.76 1.97 -5.79
CA GLN A 225 -28.10 2.88 -6.72
C GLN A 225 -26.60 2.87 -6.43
N PRO A 226 -25.74 3.01 -7.45
CA PRO A 226 -24.32 3.30 -7.26
C PRO A 226 -24.10 4.46 -6.29
N PHE A 227 -23.14 4.31 -5.38
CA PHE A 227 -22.67 5.47 -4.62
C PHE A 227 -21.83 6.39 -5.50
N ALA A 228 -21.85 7.68 -5.18
CA ALA A 228 -20.99 8.64 -5.83
C ALA A 228 -19.53 8.41 -5.39
N TYR A 229 -18.58 8.46 -6.32
CA TYR A 229 -17.17 8.37 -5.96
C TYR A 229 -16.82 9.48 -4.96
N GLY A 230 -16.16 9.12 -3.85
CA GLY A 230 -15.78 10.02 -2.77
C GLY A 230 -16.87 10.33 -1.75
N SER A 231 -18.11 9.84 -1.89
CA SER A 231 -19.14 10.07 -0.87
C SER A 231 -18.88 9.27 0.41
N TYR A 232 -19.25 9.86 1.55
CA TYR A 232 -19.14 9.21 2.87
C TYR A 232 -20.33 8.30 3.14
N HIS A 233 -20.06 7.10 3.64
CA HIS A 233 -21.09 6.15 4.07
C HIS A 233 -20.71 5.50 5.40
N CYS A 234 -21.65 5.47 6.35
CA CYS A 234 -21.49 4.79 7.62
C CYS A 234 -22.02 3.35 7.50
N VAL A 235 -21.13 2.37 7.64
CA VAL A 235 -21.48 0.96 7.62
C VAL A 235 -21.52 0.44 9.05
N LYS A 236 -22.61 -0.24 9.43
CA LYS A 236 -22.76 -0.89 10.73
C LYS A 236 -23.12 -2.36 10.53
N VAL A 237 -22.37 -3.27 11.15
CA VAL A 237 -22.70 -4.70 11.20
C VAL A 237 -22.99 -5.09 12.63
N THR A 238 -24.15 -5.71 12.84
CA THR A 238 -24.62 -6.12 14.16
C THR A 238 -24.69 -7.63 14.25
N THR A 239 -24.34 -8.20 15.41
CA THR A 239 -24.46 -9.63 15.69
C THR A 239 -25.70 -9.96 16.51
N ARG A 240 -26.11 -11.22 16.53
CA ARG A 240 -27.25 -11.69 17.34
C ARG A 240 -26.99 -11.55 18.84
N GLN A 241 -25.72 -11.49 19.25
CA GLN A 241 -25.29 -11.29 20.62
C GLN A 241 -25.33 -9.81 21.06
N GLY A 242 -25.66 -8.88 20.15
CA GLY A 242 -25.76 -7.45 20.43
C GLY A 242 -24.45 -6.67 20.25
N SER A 243 -23.32 -7.35 20.04
CA SER A 243 -22.06 -6.68 19.65
C SER A 243 -22.18 -6.16 18.22
N PHE A 244 -21.57 -5.01 17.93
CA PHE A 244 -21.54 -4.42 16.59
C PHE A 244 -20.15 -3.88 16.23
N ALA A 245 -19.91 -3.72 14.94
CA ALA A 245 -18.83 -2.91 14.39
C ALA A 245 -19.43 -1.81 13.52
N MET A 246 -18.87 -0.61 13.59
CA MET A 246 -19.33 0.52 12.80
C MET A 246 -18.16 1.41 12.42
N HIS A 247 -18.16 1.91 11.18
CA HIS A 247 -17.13 2.81 10.69
C HIS A 247 -17.64 3.59 9.46
N GLN A 248 -17.15 4.81 9.26
CA GLN A 248 -17.40 5.60 8.05
C GLN A 248 -16.32 5.32 6.99
N VAL A 249 -16.74 5.08 5.76
CA VAL A 249 -15.84 4.85 4.62
C VAL A 249 -16.18 5.82 3.49
N ARG A 250 -15.23 6.06 2.59
CA ARG A 250 -15.49 6.76 1.32
C ARG A 250 -15.67 5.77 0.19
N ALA A 251 -16.69 5.98 -0.61
CA ALA A 251 -16.98 5.17 -1.79
C ALA A 251 -15.91 5.38 -2.87
N ARG A 252 -15.44 4.28 -3.47
CA ARG A 252 -14.42 4.24 -4.52
C ARG A 252 -14.60 2.98 -5.35
N ASP A 253 -14.03 2.91 -6.53
CA ASP A 253 -14.12 1.74 -7.39
C ASP A 253 -13.13 0.62 -7.01
N ASP A 254 -13.13 -0.48 -7.77
CA ASP A 254 -12.28 -1.66 -7.58
C ASP A 254 -10.89 -1.51 -8.22
N PHE A 255 -10.42 -0.28 -8.43
CA PHE A 255 -9.13 -0.07 -9.08
C PHE A 255 -7.97 -0.44 -8.17
N TYR A 256 -7.07 -1.27 -8.70
CA TYR A 256 -5.82 -1.67 -8.05
C TYR A 256 -4.64 -0.87 -8.63
N PRO A 257 -4.08 0.12 -7.90
CA PRO A 257 -2.99 0.93 -8.40
C PRO A 257 -1.68 0.14 -8.45
N LEU A 258 -1.02 0.26 -9.61
CA LEU A 258 0.33 -0.18 -9.94
C LEU A 258 1.09 1.09 -10.33
N ALA A 259 1.71 1.68 -9.34
CA ALA A 259 2.26 3.03 -9.38
C ALA A 259 3.78 3.06 -9.48
N ILE A 260 4.32 4.11 -10.07
CA ILE A 260 5.75 4.43 -10.03
C ILE A 260 5.93 5.92 -9.80
N ILE A 261 7.01 6.31 -9.13
CA ILE A 261 7.45 7.70 -9.12
C ILE A 261 8.13 8.02 -10.45
N PRO A 262 7.48 8.82 -11.32
CA PRO A 262 7.94 8.97 -12.69
C PRO A 262 9.19 9.86 -12.77
N GLY A 263 9.94 9.67 -13.85
CA GLY A 263 11.11 10.44 -14.23
C GLY A 263 10.91 11.03 -15.62
N THR A 264 11.85 10.76 -16.52
CA THR A 264 11.82 11.24 -17.90
C THR A 264 11.26 10.22 -18.89
N THR A 265 10.96 9.00 -18.43
CA THR A 265 10.41 7.94 -19.27
C THR A 265 9.05 8.34 -19.84
N PRO A 266 8.79 8.14 -21.15
CA PRO A 266 7.51 8.47 -21.76
C PRO A 266 6.34 7.68 -21.14
N LEU A 267 5.15 8.28 -21.08
CA LEU A 267 3.96 7.62 -20.52
C LEU A 267 3.57 6.34 -21.25
N SER A 268 3.81 6.28 -22.56
CA SER A 268 3.61 5.06 -23.36
C SER A 268 4.49 3.90 -22.89
N GLU A 269 5.70 4.16 -22.39
CA GLU A 269 6.58 3.11 -21.88
C GLU A 269 6.12 2.62 -20.50
N TYR A 270 5.70 3.52 -19.60
CA TYR A 270 5.04 3.12 -18.35
C TYR A 270 3.80 2.26 -18.61
N HIS A 271 2.97 2.69 -19.55
CA HIS A 271 1.78 1.96 -19.98
C HIS A 271 2.16 0.57 -20.51
N ALA A 272 3.22 0.47 -21.33
CA ALA A 272 3.70 -0.81 -21.83
C ALA A 272 4.25 -1.72 -20.71
N LYS A 273 4.84 -1.17 -19.64
CA LYS A 273 5.23 -1.90 -18.43
C LYS A 273 4.10 -2.11 -17.42
N CYS A 274 2.87 -2.04 -17.90
CA CYS A 274 1.68 -2.28 -17.10
C CYS A 274 1.46 -1.34 -15.91
N PHE A 275 2.20 -0.23 -15.77
CA PHE A 275 1.85 0.80 -14.79
C PHE A 275 0.53 1.47 -15.16
N ASN A 276 -0.29 1.74 -14.16
CA ASN A 276 -1.59 2.39 -14.32
C ASN A 276 -1.75 3.62 -13.42
N THR A 277 -0.74 3.92 -12.60
CA THR A 277 -0.74 5.05 -11.67
C THR A 277 0.62 5.74 -11.68
N LEU A 278 0.65 7.06 -11.52
CA LEU A 278 1.88 7.84 -11.39
C LEU A 278 1.85 8.57 -10.05
N TYR A 279 2.90 8.43 -9.25
CA TYR A 279 3.03 9.10 -7.96
C TYR A 279 4.07 10.23 -8.05
N SER A 280 3.64 11.49 -7.99
CA SER A 280 4.56 12.62 -7.99
C SER A 280 4.87 13.02 -6.54
N MET A 281 6.10 12.84 -6.07
CA MET A 281 6.48 13.29 -4.71
C MET A 281 6.64 14.81 -4.62
N GLY A 282 7.15 15.42 -5.70
CA GLY A 282 7.42 16.85 -5.79
C GLY A 282 6.45 17.60 -6.71
N GLY A 283 6.45 18.93 -6.57
CA GLY A 283 5.58 19.84 -7.32
C GLY A 283 4.13 19.87 -6.78
N SER A 284 3.38 20.90 -7.15
CA SER A 284 1.93 20.95 -6.91
C SER A 284 1.18 20.46 -8.14
N HIS A 285 -0.05 19.99 -8.00
CA HIS A 285 -1.01 19.93 -9.09
C HIS A 285 -1.00 21.24 -9.88
N PRO A 286 -1.23 21.22 -11.21
CA PRO A 286 -1.37 22.46 -11.97
C PRO A 286 -2.47 23.35 -11.37
N ASP A 287 -2.17 24.64 -11.22
CA ASP A 287 -3.11 25.61 -10.65
C ASP A 287 -4.23 25.98 -11.64
N GLU A 288 -4.06 25.68 -12.92
CA GLU A 288 -5.02 25.95 -13.99
C GLU A 288 -5.82 24.68 -14.38
N PRO A 289 -7.16 24.78 -14.52
CA PRO A 289 -7.98 23.71 -15.07
C PRO A 289 -7.59 23.31 -16.50
N GLY A 290 -8.00 22.12 -16.93
CA GLY A 290 -7.87 21.65 -18.32
C GLY A 290 -6.57 20.90 -18.65
N TRP A 291 -5.64 20.76 -17.69
CA TRP A 291 -4.48 19.87 -17.82
C TRP A 291 -4.87 18.40 -17.98
N TRP A 292 -6.00 18.01 -17.39
CA TRP A 292 -6.69 16.76 -17.68
C TRP A 292 -7.81 17.02 -18.68
N SER A 293 -7.78 16.29 -19.78
CA SER A 293 -8.83 16.36 -20.81
C SER A 293 -8.96 14.99 -21.50
N PRO A 294 -10.03 14.76 -22.27
CA PRO A 294 -10.16 13.58 -23.11
C PRO A 294 -8.98 13.38 -24.08
N ASP A 295 -8.33 14.47 -24.47
CA ASP A 295 -7.16 14.49 -25.35
C ASP A 295 -5.83 14.50 -24.58
N SER A 296 -5.85 14.43 -23.25
CA SER A 296 -4.62 14.26 -22.47
C SER A 296 -4.06 12.86 -22.66
N GLU A 297 -2.73 12.73 -22.63
CA GLU A 297 -2.08 11.41 -22.71
C GLU A 297 -2.44 10.53 -21.51
N TYR A 298 -2.63 11.13 -20.32
CA TYR A 298 -3.08 10.43 -19.12
C TYR A 298 -4.42 9.73 -19.31
N GLU A 299 -5.43 10.43 -19.84
CA GLU A 299 -6.76 9.85 -20.08
C GLU A 299 -6.71 8.78 -21.19
N ARG A 300 -6.02 9.06 -22.30
CA ARG A 300 -5.89 8.09 -23.41
C ARG A 300 -5.24 6.77 -22.98
N LEU A 301 -4.25 6.83 -22.09
CA LEU A 301 -3.54 5.67 -21.57
C LEU A 301 -4.17 5.11 -20.27
N GLY A 302 -5.24 5.74 -19.76
CA GLY A 302 -5.98 5.28 -18.59
C GLY A 302 -5.19 5.35 -17.28
N PHE A 303 -4.29 6.34 -17.13
CA PHE A 303 -3.55 6.53 -15.88
C PHE A 303 -4.43 7.10 -14.76
N ARG A 304 -4.02 6.86 -13.51
CA ARG A 304 -4.33 7.71 -12.36
C ARG A 304 -3.10 8.50 -11.94
N VAL A 305 -3.31 9.65 -11.30
CA VAL A 305 -2.20 10.50 -10.81
C VAL A 305 -2.38 10.81 -9.34
N THR A 306 -1.39 10.45 -8.54
CA THR A 306 -1.26 10.89 -7.15
C THR A 306 -0.28 12.06 -7.09
N ARG A 307 -0.71 13.22 -6.59
CA ARG A 307 0.12 14.43 -6.58
C ARG A 307 -0.24 15.38 -5.44
N PRO A 308 0.70 16.19 -4.92
CA PRO A 308 0.40 17.11 -3.85
C PRO A 308 -0.46 18.28 -4.33
N ALA A 309 -1.34 18.76 -3.46
CA ALA A 309 -2.07 20.01 -3.64
C ALA A 309 -2.19 20.73 -2.29
N TYR A 310 -1.22 21.63 -2.02
CA TYR A 310 -1.04 22.25 -0.72
C TYR A 310 -1.85 23.55 -0.52
N THR A 311 -2.42 24.09 -1.59
CA THR A 311 -3.16 25.36 -1.59
C THR A 311 -4.50 25.23 -2.33
N GLU A 312 -5.39 26.22 -2.21
CA GLU A 312 -6.72 26.13 -2.84
C GLU A 312 -6.71 26.07 -4.38
N PRO A 313 -5.90 26.87 -5.12
CA PRO A 313 -5.91 26.85 -6.59
C PRO A 313 -5.72 25.46 -7.23
N PRO A 314 -4.69 24.66 -6.87
CA PRO A 314 -4.49 23.34 -7.45
C PRO A 314 -5.60 22.36 -7.09
N VAL A 315 -6.20 22.48 -5.90
CA VAL A 315 -7.38 21.66 -5.54
C VAL A 315 -8.59 22.05 -6.36
N LYS A 316 -8.84 23.34 -6.58
CA LYS A 316 -9.94 23.81 -7.45
C LYS A 316 -9.75 23.36 -8.90
N ALA A 317 -8.52 23.34 -9.39
CA ALA A 317 -8.22 22.79 -10.72
C ALA A 317 -8.43 21.27 -10.75
N GLY A 318 -7.95 20.54 -9.75
CA GLY A 318 -8.16 19.10 -9.61
C GLY A 318 -9.64 18.69 -9.49
N ALA A 319 -10.47 19.51 -8.85
CA ALA A 319 -11.91 19.30 -8.75
C ALA A 319 -12.65 19.29 -10.10
N THR A 320 -12.00 19.76 -11.18
CA THR A 320 -12.54 19.67 -12.55
C THR A 320 -12.21 18.35 -13.26
N VAL A 321 -11.31 17.55 -12.68
CA VAL A 321 -10.91 16.25 -13.20
C VAL A 321 -12.00 15.21 -12.87
N PRO A 322 -12.27 14.23 -13.75
CA PRO A 322 -13.25 13.18 -13.43
C PRO A 322 -12.87 12.40 -12.16
N PRO A 323 -13.84 12.02 -11.30
CA PRO A 323 -13.59 11.25 -10.10
C PRO A 323 -12.81 9.96 -10.36
N GLY A 324 -11.96 9.58 -9.41
CA GLY A 324 -11.11 8.41 -9.51
C GLY A 324 -9.91 8.54 -10.47
N ARG A 325 -9.69 9.70 -11.11
CA ARG A 325 -8.49 9.92 -11.93
C ARG A 325 -7.30 10.47 -11.15
N ILE A 326 -7.56 11.25 -10.10
CA ILE A 326 -6.52 11.81 -9.25
C ILE A 326 -6.70 11.44 -7.79
N ARG A 327 -5.58 11.49 -7.06
CA ARG A 327 -5.54 11.40 -5.60
C ARG A 327 -4.63 12.50 -5.07
N TYR A 328 -5.08 13.23 -4.06
CA TYR A 328 -4.25 14.23 -3.42
C TYR A 328 -3.33 13.57 -2.40
N THR A 329 -2.03 13.80 -2.51
CA THR A 329 -1.09 13.51 -1.41
C THR A 329 -0.85 14.76 -0.56
N ASN A 330 -0.19 14.56 0.56
CA ASN A 330 0.21 15.59 1.51
C ASN A 330 1.74 15.65 1.60
N ILE A 331 2.24 16.19 2.70
CA ILE A 331 3.65 16.17 3.06
C ILE A 331 4.13 14.71 3.06
N ASP A 332 5.30 14.51 2.46
CA ASP A 332 6.03 13.25 2.43
C ASP A 332 6.45 12.87 3.86
N GLU A 333 6.21 11.62 4.26
CA GLU A 333 6.66 11.00 5.52
C GLU A 333 6.57 11.95 6.74
N PRO A 334 5.37 12.47 7.08
CA PRO A 334 5.21 13.43 8.15
C PRO A 334 5.63 12.86 9.52
N ASP A 335 5.64 11.55 9.67
CA ASP A 335 6.13 10.82 10.85
C ASP A 335 7.65 10.75 10.94
N ALA A 336 8.39 10.76 9.83
CA ALA A 336 9.85 10.92 9.82
C ALA A 336 10.27 12.36 10.20
N HIS A 337 9.36 13.32 10.02
CA HIS A 337 9.61 14.76 10.16
C HIS A 337 8.93 15.40 11.38
N GLU A 338 8.65 14.61 12.42
CA GLU A 338 8.02 15.13 13.64
C GLU A 338 8.89 16.16 14.36
N SER A 339 8.24 17.16 14.95
CA SER A 339 8.94 18.25 15.65
C SER A 339 9.82 17.72 16.80
N SER A 340 11.07 18.18 16.88
CA SER A 340 12.02 17.76 17.92
C SER A 340 11.77 18.39 19.29
N THR A 341 10.77 19.27 19.41
CA THR A 341 10.42 20.05 20.61
C THR A 341 9.82 19.23 21.74
N LEU A 342 9.18 18.10 21.42
CA LEU A 342 8.71 17.14 22.43
C LEU A 342 9.76 16.05 22.69
N PRO A 343 9.73 15.40 23.87
CA PRO A 343 10.43 14.13 24.07
C PRO A 343 10.10 13.13 22.96
N TYR A 344 11.09 12.36 22.49
CA TYR A 344 10.96 11.46 21.32
C TYR A 344 9.68 10.60 21.36
N MET A 345 9.39 10.01 22.52
CA MET A 345 8.23 9.15 22.75
C MET A 345 6.86 9.86 22.68
N GLN A 346 6.83 11.19 22.60
CA GLN A 346 5.62 11.99 22.54
C GLN A 346 5.42 12.66 21.18
N ARG A 347 6.40 12.55 20.26
CA ARG A 347 6.43 13.23 18.95
C ARG A 347 5.48 12.65 17.92
N CYS A 348 5.28 11.33 17.93
CA CYS A 348 4.50 10.66 16.90
C CYS A 348 3.05 11.18 16.85
N GLY A 349 2.65 11.68 15.68
CA GLY A 349 1.34 12.27 15.40
C GLY A 349 1.26 13.78 15.59
N VAL A 350 2.32 14.47 16.03
CA VAL A 350 2.31 15.94 16.22
C VAL A 350 2.02 16.66 14.91
N ASN A 351 2.58 16.20 13.81
CA ASN A 351 2.38 16.80 12.50
C ASN A 351 0.96 16.64 11.94
N ILE A 352 0.13 15.74 12.50
CA ILE A 352 -1.23 15.50 11.99
C ILE A 352 -2.06 16.78 12.07
N MET A 353 -2.25 17.33 13.28
CA MET A 353 -3.05 18.55 13.45
C MET A 353 -2.29 19.81 13.01
N ALA A 354 -0.96 19.81 13.10
CA ALA A 354 -0.16 20.99 12.79
C ALA A 354 0.04 21.21 11.28
N ARG A 355 0.06 20.15 10.47
CA ARG A 355 0.48 20.23 9.06
C ARG A 355 -0.39 19.41 8.11
N VAL A 356 -0.75 18.17 8.47
CA VAL A 356 -1.46 17.25 7.56
C VAL A 356 -2.94 17.61 7.44
N GLU A 357 -3.65 17.64 8.55
CA GLU A 357 -5.11 17.84 8.60
C GLU A 357 -5.56 19.20 8.03
N PRO A 358 -4.86 20.34 8.26
CA PRO A 358 -5.23 21.61 7.63
C PRO A 358 -5.26 21.53 6.09
N VAL A 359 -4.30 20.81 5.49
CA VAL A 359 -4.24 20.63 4.03
C VAL A 359 -5.31 19.65 3.56
N MET A 360 -5.49 18.51 4.24
CA MET A 360 -6.50 17.53 3.83
C MET A 360 -7.94 17.99 4.03
N SER A 361 -8.23 18.75 5.10
CA SER A 361 -9.54 19.38 5.32
C SER A 361 -9.85 20.34 4.16
N MET A 362 -8.88 21.18 3.77
CA MET A 362 -9.02 22.04 2.59
C MET A 362 -9.28 21.22 1.31
N GLN A 363 -8.53 20.14 1.08
CA GLN A 363 -8.71 19.25 -0.06
C GLN A 363 -10.14 18.69 -0.11
N ARG A 364 -10.60 18.07 0.99
CA ARG A 364 -11.95 17.48 1.10
C ARG A 364 -13.07 18.51 0.96
N ARG A 365 -12.87 19.73 1.46
CA ARG A 365 -13.87 20.81 1.40
C ARG A 365 -14.04 21.37 -0.01
N LEU A 366 -12.94 21.52 -0.76
CA LEU A 366 -12.96 22.08 -2.10
C LEU A 366 -13.19 21.01 -3.19
N ASP A 367 -12.83 19.77 -2.91
CA ASP A 367 -12.98 18.62 -3.79
C ASP A 367 -13.39 17.37 -2.99
N PRO A 368 -14.69 17.21 -2.70
CA PRO A 368 -15.21 16.06 -1.97
C PRO A 368 -15.30 14.80 -2.83
N SER A 369 -14.82 14.82 -4.08
CA SER A 369 -14.90 13.67 -4.99
C SER A 369 -13.61 12.87 -5.01
N HIS A 370 -12.45 13.51 -4.88
CA HIS A 370 -11.16 12.81 -4.91
C HIS A 370 -10.67 12.39 -3.52
N GLU A 371 -9.89 11.30 -3.50
CA GLU A 371 -9.32 10.71 -2.29
C GLU A 371 -8.09 11.48 -1.82
N THR A 372 -7.80 11.40 -0.52
CA THR A 372 -6.53 11.86 0.06
C THR A 372 -5.65 10.71 0.51
N THR A 373 -4.32 10.88 0.43
CA THR A 373 -3.32 9.94 0.92
C THR A 373 -2.23 10.64 1.73
N VAL A 374 -1.62 9.90 2.65
CA VAL A 374 -0.28 10.19 3.16
C VAL A 374 0.58 8.96 2.97
N ILE A 375 1.87 9.20 2.74
CA ILE A 375 2.90 8.18 2.86
C ILE A 375 3.52 8.31 4.26
N VAL A 376 3.68 7.18 4.95
CA VAL A 376 4.35 7.09 6.25
C VAL A 376 5.44 6.04 6.18
N ASP A 377 6.47 6.22 6.97
CA ASP A 377 7.63 5.33 7.00
C ASP A 377 7.55 4.35 8.17
N ARG A 378 8.71 3.83 8.58
CA ARG A 378 8.82 2.91 9.71
C ARG A 378 9.34 3.55 11.00
N THR A 379 9.52 4.87 11.05
CA THR A 379 10.16 5.61 12.15
C THR A 379 9.58 5.31 13.53
N TYR A 380 8.25 5.24 13.68
CA TYR A 380 7.57 4.97 14.96
C TYR A 380 6.79 3.64 14.97
N THR A 381 7.20 2.68 14.14
CA THR A 381 6.46 1.42 13.93
C THR A 381 6.29 0.58 15.20
N PRO A 382 5.11 -0.01 15.45
CA PRO A 382 3.87 0.09 14.66
C PRO A 382 2.94 1.23 15.11
N MET A 383 3.35 2.10 16.04
CA MET A 383 2.46 3.11 16.61
C MET A 383 2.07 4.21 15.61
N ASN A 384 2.99 4.69 14.75
CA ASN A 384 2.65 5.60 13.66
C ASN A 384 1.52 5.04 12.79
N TRP A 385 1.50 3.73 12.52
CA TRP A 385 0.47 3.13 11.69
C TRP A 385 -0.92 3.19 12.32
N PHE A 386 -1.04 2.99 13.63
CA PHE A 386 -2.32 3.19 14.34
C PHE A 386 -2.71 4.66 14.47
N ILE A 387 -1.73 5.57 14.49
CA ILE A 387 -1.96 7.01 14.64
C ILE A 387 -2.32 7.66 13.30
N TYR A 388 -1.53 7.45 12.26
CA TYR A 388 -1.71 8.03 10.93
C TYR A 388 -2.68 7.23 10.06
N GLY A 389 -2.86 5.94 10.31
CA GLY A 389 -3.66 5.05 9.46
C GLY A 389 -5.12 5.44 9.31
N GLU A 390 -5.69 6.15 10.27
CA GLU A 390 -7.07 6.63 10.17
C GLU A 390 -7.18 8.02 9.51
N VAL A 391 -6.08 8.72 9.26
CA VAL A 391 -6.07 10.11 8.74
C VAL A 391 -6.41 10.19 7.24
N PRO A 392 -5.76 9.46 6.32
CA PRO A 392 -6.09 9.54 4.90
C PRO A 392 -7.29 8.65 4.53
N ASP A 393 -7.74 8.74 3.28
CA ASP A 393 -8.66 7.75 2.69
C ASP A 393 -7.92 6.45 2.35
N VAL A 394 -6.67 6.60 1.89
CA VAL A 394 -5.75 5.50 1.59
C VAL A 394 -4.42 5.78 2.28
N LEU A 395 -3.90 4.84 3.07
CA LEU A 395 -2.55 4.95 3.62
C LEU A 395 -1.55 4.31 2.65
N ILE A 396 -0.45 5.00 2.36
CA ILE A 396 0.73 4.40 1.73
C ILE A 396 1.78 4.21 2.83
N ASN A 397 2.40 3.04 2.88
CA ASN A 397 3.61 2.85 3.68
C ASN A 397 4.75 2.43 2.78
N ASP A 398 5.94 2.99 2.99
CA ASP A 398 7.12 2.48 2.32
C ASP A 398 7.77 1.33 3.09
N CYS A 399 8.26 0.38 2.31
CA CYS A 399 8.99 -0.76 2.82
C CYS A 399 10.05 -1.14 1.78
N TYR A 400 11.19 -0.49 1.89
CA TYR A 400 12.31 -0.65 0.98
C TYR A 400 13.21 -1.81 1.42
N THR A 401 13.23 -2.88 0.62
CA THR A 401 14.17 -4.00 0.74
C THR A 401 14.89 -4.19 -0.61
N PRO A 402 16.16 -4.65 -0.64
CA PRO A 402 17.01 -5.18 0.44
C PRO A 402 17.96 -4.13 1.05
N THR A 403 17.55 -2.87 1.16
CA THR A 403 18.44 -1.79 1.61
C THR A 403 18.77 -1.91 3.10
N ARG A 404 20.04 -1.66 3.47
CA ARG A 404 20.51 -1.82 4.87
C ARG A 404 19.74 -0.98 5.89
N PHE A 405 19.07 0.10 5.49
CA PHE A 405 18.30 0.92 6.41
C PHE A 405 17.09 0.17 7.01
N MET A 406 16.49 -0.79 6.29
CA MET A 406 15.29 -1.54 6.75
C MET A 406 15.56 -2.99 7.17
N GLY A 407 16.83 -3.39 7.20
CA GLY A 407 17.26 -4.77 7.42
C GLY A 407 17.37 -5.54 6.10
N PHE A 408 18.30 -6.50 6.02
CA PHE A 408 18.46 -7.29 4.81
C PHE A 408 17.29 -8.26 4.57
N ASP A 409 16.54 -8.67 5.61
CA ASP A 409 15.49 -9.71 5.51
C ASP A 409 14.24 -9.23 4.76
N LEU A 410 13.95 -9.86 3.61
CA LEU A 410 12.76 -9.60 2.79
C LEU A 410 11.43 -9.88 3.54
N MET A 411 11.44 -10.70 4.59
CA MET A 411 10.26 -10.97 5.42
C MET A 411 9.69 -9.72 6.08
N VAL A 412 10.49 -8.65 6.19
CA VAL A 412 9.99 -7.38 6.73
C VAL A 412 8.81 -6.84 5.92
N SER A 413 8.78 -7.04 4.60
CA SER A 413 7.63 -6.65 3.77
C SER A 413 6.36 -7.39 4.16
N ALA A 414 6.46 -8.68 4.51
CA ALA A 414 5.32 -9.48 4.98
C ALA A 414 4.83 -9.00 6.35
N HIS A 415 5.73 -8.81 7.31
CA HIS A 415 5.35 -8.38 8.67
C HIS A 415 4.77 -6.96 8.68
N THR A 416 5.32 -6.07 7.85
CA THR A 416 4.81 -4.71 7.69
C THR A 416 3.37 -4.72 7.20
N ILE A 417 3.05 -5.40 6.09
CA ILE A 417 1.67 -5.40 5.58
C ILE A 417 0.69 -6.12 6.51
N GLU A 418 1.12 -7.23 7.14
CA GLU A 418 0.29 -8.01 8.07
C GLU A 418 -0.05 -7.23 9.34
N THR A 419 0.75 -6.22 9.67
CA THR A 419 0.47 -5.29 10.78
C THR A 419 -0.33 -4.08 10.34
N LEU A 420 -0.03 -3.52 9.17
CA LEU A 420 -0.68 -2.33 8.64
C LEU A 420 -2.17 -2.56 8.36
N VAL A 421 -2.52 -3.68 7.72
CA VAL A 421 -3.92 -3.98 7.36
C VAL A 421 -4.86 -3.93 8.58
N PRO A 422 -4.61 -4.64 9.69
CA PRO A 422 -5.45 -4.53 10.87
C PRO A 422 -5.35 -3.17 11.57
N ALA A 423 -4.21 -2.47 11.49
CA ALA A 423 -4.05 -1.13 12.07
C ALA A 423 -4.93 -0.08 11.35
N VAL A 424 -5.02 -0.15 10.03
CA VAL A 424 -5.64 0.86 9.15
C VAL A 424 -7.10 0.56 8.81
N GLY A 425 -7.50 -0.72 8.82
CA GLY A 425 -8.84 -1.19 8.43
C GLY A 425 -9.99 -0.36 9.03
N PRO A 426 -11.11 -0.14 8.34
CA PRO A 426 -11.52 -0.77 7.08
C PRO A 426 -10.92 -0.13 5.81
N ARG A 427 -10.04 0.87 5.95
CA ARG A 427 -9.46 1.58 4.81
C ARG A 427 -8.43 0.71 4.07
N PRO A 428 -8.22 0.95 2.76
CA PRO A 428 -7.12 0.33 2.03
C PRO A 428 -5.74 0.78 2.52
N VAL A 429 -4.79 -0.13 2.38
CA VAL A 429 -3.35 0.12 2.51
C VAL A 429 -2.68 -0.17 1.18
N GLU A 430 -1.81 0.71 0.73
CA GLU A 430 -0.94 0.52 -0.43
C GLU A 430 0.52 0.50 0.05
N MET A 431 1.39 -0.23 -0.66
CA MET A 431 2.79 -0.39 -0.27
C MET A 431 3.72 0.24 -1.30
N MET A 432 4.67 1.06 -0.86
CA MET A 432 5.76 1.56 -1.69
C MET A 432 7.00 0.70 -1.52
N LEU A 433 7.44 0.07 -2.59
CA LEU A 433 8.59 -0.83 -2.62
C LEU A 433 9.78 -0.20 -3.34
N TRP A 434 10.96 -0.70 -3.00
CA TRP A 434 12.20 -0.25 -3.61
C TRP A 434 12.30 -0.75 -5.05
N GLY A 435 12.58 0.17 -5.95
CA GLY A 435 12.60 -0.01 -7.39
C GLY A 435 13.76 0.70 -8.10
N GLY A 436 14.76 1.19 -7.36
CA GLY A 436 15.93 1.87 -7.93
C GLY A 436 17.22 1.42 -7.24
N MET A 437 18.26 2.24 -7.29
CA MET A 437 19.45 2.11 -6.45
C MET A 437 19.91 3.49 -5.96
N ASN A 438 20.65 3.54 -4.85
CA ASN A 438 21.33 4.74 -4.38
C ASN A 438 22.81 4.43 -4.12
N THR A 439 23.72 5.18 -4.74
CA THR A 439 25.18 4.95 -4.63
C THR A 439 25.77 5.31 -3.25
N GLY A 440 25.03 6.07 -2.45
CA GLY A 440 25.41 6.50 -1.10
C GLY A 440 25.09 5.47 -0.04
N PHE A 441 24.12 4.60 -0.33
CA PHE A 441 23.71 3.56 0.60
C PHE A 441 24.73 2.44 0.71
N PRO A 442 24.71 1.67 1.82
CA PRO A 442 25.53 0.47 1.96
C PRO A 442 25.24 -0.56 0.85
N THR A 443 23.97 -0.74 0.49
CA THR A 443 23.56 -1.54 -0.66
C THR A 443 23.55 -0.66 -1.92
N ARG A 444 24.61 -0.70 -2.74
CA ARG A 444 24.79 0.18 -3.91
C ARG A 444 24.27 -0.42 -5.22
N ARG A 445 23.23 -1.23 -5.14
CA ARG A 445 22.61 -1.89 -6.29
C ARG A 445 21.10 -1.79 -6.20
N SER A 446 20.42 -2.04 -7.31
CA SER A 446 18.98 -2.22 -7.27
C SER A 446 18.61 -3.58 -6.69
N ALA A 447 17.34 -3.74 -6.31
CA ALA A 447 16.78 -5.06 -6.06
C ALA A 447 17.00 -5.95 -7.29
N THR A 448 17.32 -7.22 -7.07
CA THR A 448 17.30 -8.21 -8.15
C THR A 448 15.85 -8.50 -8.55
N PRO A 449 15.61 -9.06 -9.75
CA PRO A 449 14.27 -9.52 -10.13
C PRO A 449 13.61 -10.44 -9.09
N GLU A 450 14.39 -11.30 -8.45
CA GLU A 450 13.92 -12.26 -7.44
C GLU A 450 13.53 -11.56 -6.13
N GLU A 451 14.36 -10.63 -5.65
CA GLU A 451 14.04 -9.82 -4.47
C GLU A 451 12.76 -9.01 -4.70
N ASN A 452 12.65 -8.36 -5.86
CA ASN A 452 11.47 -7.57 -6.21
C ASN A 452 10.21 -8.45 -6.30
N ASP A 453 10.33 -9.63 -6.91
CA ASP A 453 9.24 -10.60 -6.99
C ASP A 453 8.74 -11.02 -5.61
N MET A 454 9.63 -11.45 -4.71
CA MET A 454 9.23 -11.90 -3.38
C MET A 454 8.63 -10.77 -2.55
N SER A 455 9.22 -9.57 -2.57
CA SER A 455 8.69 -8.41 -1.85
C SER A 455 7.28 -8.03 -2.33
N VAL A 456 7.04 -8.05 -3.65
CA VAL A 456 5.70 -7.81 -4.23
C VAL A 456 4.71 -8.87 -3.74
N HIS A 457 5.08 -10.14 -3.76
CA HIS A 457 4.16 -11.21 -3.35
C HIS A 457 3.92 -11.27 -1.85
N PHE A 458 4.89 -10.89 -1.01
CA PHE A 458 4.65 -10.70 0.41
C PHE A 458 3.57 -9.65 0.67
N VAL A 459 3.66 -8.48 0.01
CA VAL A 459 2.67 -7.41 0.21
C VAL A 459 1.29 -7.78 -0.33
N VAL A 460 1.23 -8.45 -1.49
CA VAL A 460 -0.03 -8.93 -2.07
C VAL A 460 -0.68 -9.97 -1.16
N GLY A 461 0.07 -10.98 -0.71
CA GLY A 461 -0.46 -12.02 0.16
C GLY A 461 -0.91 -11.51 1.54
N GLY A 462 -0.31 -10.43 2.04
CA GLY A 462 -0.73 -9.76 3.26
C GLY A 462 -1.97 -8.87 3.11
N GLY A 463 -2.46 -8.64 1.89
CA GLY A 463 -3.71 -7.93 1.63
C GLY A 463 -3.56 -6.47 1.22
N ALA A 464 -2.40 -6.05 0.71
CA ALA A 464 -2.24 -4.72 0.11
C ALA A 464 -3.25 -4.48 -1.03
N LYS A 465 -3.75 -3.25 -1.11
CA LYS A 465 -4.76 -2.79 -2.08
C LYS A 465 -4.17 -2.01 -3.24
N GLY A 466 -2.85 -1.94 -3.32
CA GLY A 466 -2.08 -1.31 -4.37
C GLY A 466 -0.59 -1.33 -4.08
N LEU A 467 0.20 -1.02 -5.10
CA LEU A 467 1.64 -1.11 -5.10
C LEU A 467 2.25 0.15 -5.74
N HIS A 468 3.32 0.67 -5.16
CA HIS A 468 4.14 1.76 -5.69
C HIS A 468 5.59 1.31 -5.80
N TYR A 469 6.31 1.79 -6.82
CA TYR A 469 7.75 1.58 -6.96
C TYR A 469 8.50 2.91 -6.87
N PHE A 470 9.52 2.94 -6.00
CA PHE A 470 10.48 4.03 -5.85
C PHE A 470 11.79 3.62 -6.55
N LEU A 471 12.16 4.05 -7.76
CA LEU A 471 11.77 5.25 -8.49
C LEU A 471 12.19 5.11 -9.98
N ASP A 472 11.78 6.02 -10.86
CA ASP A 472 12.32 6.14 -12.23
C ASP A 472 13.40 7.23 -12.38
N TRP A 473 13.29 8.32 -11.61
CA TRP A 473 14.17 9.48 -11.80
C TRP A 473 15.64 9.22 -11.45
N ASN A 474 16.52 10.10 -11.91
CA ASN A 474 17.94 10.06 -11.60
C ASN A 474 18.36 11.36 -10.98
N SER A 475 19.10 11.28 -9.89
CA SER A 475 19.46 12.48 -9.16
C SER A 475 20.78 13.10 -9.63
N TYR A 476 21.63 12.37 -10.37
CA TYR A 476 22.92 12.92 -10.83
C TYR A 476 22.76 14.21 -11.67
N PRO A 477 23.60 15.24 -11.45
CA PRO A 477 24.75 15.28 -10.53
C PRO A 477 24.41 15.73 -9.08
N THR A 478 23.14 15.85 -8.72
CA THR A 478 22.71 16.19 -7.36
C THR A 478 22.77 14.99 -6.43
N VAL A 479 23.52 15.14 -5.35
CA VAL A 479 23.65 14.13 -4.31
C VAL A 479 22.46 14.22 -3.35
N PHE A 480 21.78 13.09 -3.13
CA PHE A 480 20.76 12.91 -2.10
C PHE A 480 21.15 11.71 -1.22
N GLU A 481 20.99 11.87 0.10
CA GLU A 481 21.25 10.80 1.07
C GLU A 481 22.64 10.14 0.91
N GLY A 482 23.64 10.96 0.59
CA GLY A 482 25.02 10.54 0.45
C GLY A 482 25.40 9.95 -0.92
N GLY A 483 24.47 9.86 -1.88
CA GLY A 483 24.80 9.40 -3.23
C GLY A 483 23.82 9.84 -4.31
N TYR A 484 23.79 9.09 -5.40
CA TYR A 484 22.90 9.33 -6.54
C TYR A 484 21.84 8.26 -6.59
N PHE A 485 20.58 8.68 -6.68
CA PHE A 485 19.50 7.77 -7.03
C PHE A 485 19.54 7.47 -8.53
N ILE A 486 19.42 6.20 -8.89
CA ILE A 486 19.35 5.72 -10.26
C ILE A 486 18.09 4.86 -10.37
N GLY A 487 17.13 5.30 -11.19
CA GLY A 487 15.84 4.64 -11.30
C GLY A 487 15.81 3.34 -12.12
N ALA A 488 14.71 2.61 -11.94
CA ALA A 488 14.46 1.27 -12.49
C ALA A 488 14.69 1.11 -14.00
N PRO A 489 14.32 2.07 -14.88
CA PRO A 489 14.52 1.89 -16.32
C PRO A 489 16.00 1.70 -16.72
N ARG A 490 16.94 2.12 -15.88
CA ARG A 490 18.39 1.95 -16.09
C ARG A 490 18.90 0.60 -15.61
N THR A 491 18.07 -0.16 -14.90
CA THR A 491 18.35 -1.53 -14.48
C THR A 491 17.43 -2.48 -15.26
N ASN A 492 17.80 -2.73 -16.53
CA ASN A 492 16.96 -3.42 -17.52
C ASN A 492 16.30 -4.72 -17.01
N MET A 493 17.02 -5.54 -16.24
CA MET A 493 16.46 -6.77 -15.65
C MET A 493 15.34 -6.49 -14.65
N LEU A 494 15.52 -5.51 -13.76
CA LEU A 494 14.50 -5.09 -12.81
C LEU A 494 13.31 -4.46 -13.53
N TRP A 495 13.57 -3.59 -14.53
CA TRP A 495 12.52 -2.96 -15.32
C TRP A 495 11.62 -3.95 -16.06
N LYS A 496 12.23 -4.96 -16.70
CA LYS A 496 11.50 -6.07 -17.33
C LYS A 496 10.72 -6.86 -16.29
N ARG A 497 11.31 -7.14 -15.13
CA ARG A 497 10.60 -7.89 -14.07
C ARG A 497 9.40 -7.12 -13.53
N MET A 498 9.53 -5.82 -13.26
CA MET A 498 8.42 -4.96 -12.85
C MET A 498 7.26 -4.99 -13.86
N GLY A 499 7.56 -4.91 -15.16
CA GLY A 499 6.54 -5.01 -16.20
C GLY A 499 5.76 -6.33 -16.16
N ARG A 500 6.46 -7.45 -15.97
CA ARG A 500 5.85 -8.78 -15.82
C ARG A 500 5.00 -8.87 -14.55
N LEU A 501 5.52 -8.41 -13.42
CA LEU A 501 4.77 -8.38 -12.15
C LEU A 501 3.50 -7.55 -12.28
N ASN A 502 3.61 -6.35 -12.85
CA ASN A 502 2.47 -5.48 -13.09
C ASN A 502 1.42 -6.15 -13.99
N ALA A 503 1.81 -6.89 -15.03
CA ALA A 503 0.87 -7.66 -15.84
C ALA A 503 0.16 -8.76 -15.05
N GLU A 504 0.89 -9.50 -14.20
CA GLU A 504 0.29 -10.52 -13.33
C GLU A 504 -0.70 -9.92 -12.34
N LEU A 505 -0.32 -8.82 -11.67
CA LEU A 505 -1.20 -8.11 -10.73
C LEU A 505 -2.38 -7.44 -11.42
N MET A 506 -2.22 -6.94 -12.64
CA MET A 506 -3.31 -6.34 -13.42
C MET A 506 -4.40 -7.38 -13.73
N ARG A 507 -4.03 -8.63 -14.01
CA ARG A 507 -5.00 -9.74 -14.15
C ARG A 507 -5.79 -9.96 -12.87
N LEU A 508 -5.11 -9.85 -11.72
CA LEU A 508 -5.69 -10.06 -10.40
C LEU A 508 -6.42 -8.82 -9.84
N GLY A 509 -6.30 -7.65 -10.49
CA GLY A 509 -6.61 -6.35 -9.90
C GLY A 509 -8.00 -6.27 -9.26
N SER A 510 -9.04 -6.71 -9.97
CA SER A 510 -10.42 -6.71 -9.45
C SER A 510 -10.62 -7.65 -8.26
N LEU A 511 -9.88 -8.76 -8.18
CA LEU A 511 -9.90 -9.65 -7.02
C LEU A 511 -9.14 -9.04 -5.84
N LEU A 512 -7.96 -8.46 -6.08
CA LEU A 512 -7.11 -7.89 -5.03
C LEU A 512 -7.74 -6.63 -4.42
N ALA A 513 -8.41 -5.81 -5.23
CA ALA A 513 -9.09 -4.61 -4.78
C ALA A 513 -10.23 -4.90 -3.79
N ILE A 514 -10.91 -6.05 -3.90
CA ILE A 514 -11.96 -6.45 -2.95
C ILE A 514 -11.50 -7.48 -1.91
N GLY A 515 -10.35 -8.12 -2.11
CA GLY A 515 -9.91 -9.25 -1.29
C GLY A 515 -9.47 -8.88 0.11
N HIS A 516 -9.70 -9.73 1.09
CA HIS A 516 -9.19 -9.56 2.47
C HIS A 516 -8.53 -10.86 2.96
N PRO A 517 -7.49 -10.80 3.81
CA PRO A 517 -6.88 -11.98 4.40
C PRO A 517 -7.91 -12.95 5.00
N TYR A 518 -7.84 -14.20 4.54
CA TYR A 518 -8.58 -15.33 5.07
C TYR A 518 -7.71 -16.56 4.82
N ASN A 519 -7.02 -17.04 5.85
CA ASN A 519 -6.02 -18.08 5.67
C ASN A 519 -6.68 -19.48 5.53
N ILE A 520 -6.57 -20.06 4.33
CA ILE A 520 -6.98 -21.43 4.00
C ILE A 520 -5.80 -22.29 3.55
N ALA A 521 -4.60 -21.72 3.42
CA ALA A 521 -3.44 -22.37 2.83
C ALA A 521 -2.29 -22.49 3.85
N ALA A 522 -1.79 -23.70 4.05
CA ALA A 522 -0.66 -23.97 4.95
C ALA A 522 0.35 -24.92 4.28
N SER A 523 1.63 -24.55 4.35
CA SER A 523 2.74 -25.38 3.86
C SER A 523 3.31 -26.26 4.98
N ASP A 524 3.73 -27.48 4.62
CA ASP A 524 4.58 -28.34 5.47
C ASP A 524 6.07 -27.96 5.42
N HIS A 525 6.49 -27.19 4.41
CA HIS A 525 7.85 -26.74 4.22
C HIS A 525 8.09 -25.40 4.94
N PRO A 526 9.07 -25.30 5.86
CA PRO A 526 9.28 -24.11 6.70
C PRO A 526 9.74 -22.87 5.94
N GLN A 527 10.35 -23.08 4.75
CA GLN A 527 10.80 -22.00 3.88
C GLN A 527 9.76 -21.57 2.83
N LEU A 528 8.54 -22.10 2.88
CA LEU A 528 7.48 -21.69 1.99
C LEU A 528 6.43 -20.91 2.78
N TRP A 529 6.42 -19.60 2.59
CA TRP A 529 5.40 -18.73 3.15
C TRP A 529 4.12 -18.85 2.34
N THR A 530 2.99 -18.96 3.02
CA THR A 530 1.66 -19.10 2.40
C THR A 530 0.67 -18.14 3.02
N ARG A 531 -0.09 -17.44 2.16
CA ARG A 531 -1.27 -16.68 2.55
C ARG A 531 -2.39 -16.85 1.55
N SER A 532 -3.58 -16.49 1.97
CA SER A 532 -4.73 -16.43 1.08
C SER A 532 -5.67 -15.29 1.40
N LEU A 533 -6.32 -14.79 0.35
CA LEU A 533 -7.30 -13.72 0.39
C LEU A 533 -8.65 -14.29 -0.03
N LEU A 534 -9.71 -13.96 0.70
CA LEU A 534 -11.09 -14.16 0.27
C LEU A 534 -11.50 -12.99 -0.61
N CYS A 535 -11.77 -13.22 -1.90
CA CYS A 535 -12.10 -12.21 -2.91
C CYS A 535 -13.55 -12.37 -3.36
N GLY A 536 -14.48 -11.84 -2.58
CA GLY A 536 -15.91 -12.14 -2.71
C GLY A 536 -16.24 -13.60 -2.36
N GLN A 537 -17.51 -13.98 -2.47
CA GLN A 537 -18.02 -15.31 -2.06
C GLN A 537 -17.56 -16.49 -2.95
N ASN A 538 -16.92 -16.20 -4.08
CA ASN A 538 -16.66 -17.18 -5.13
C ASN A 538 -15.20 -17.51 -5.35
N THR A 539 -14.26 -16.71 -4.81
CA THR A 539 -12.86 -16.84 -5.19
C THR A 539 -11.93 -16.67 -4.00
N PHE A 540 -10.92 -17.52 -3.92
CA PHE A 540 -9.74 -17.33 -3.09
C PHE A 540 -8.51 -17.09 -3.98
N VAL A 541 -7.66 -16.15 -3.57
CA VAL A 541 -6.31 -15.99 -4.11
C VAL A 541 -5.34 -16.56 -3.08
N ILE A 542 -4.46 -17.47 -3.49
CA ILE A 542 -3.42 -18.09 -2.66
C ILE A 542 -2.07 -17.60 -3.17
N VAL A 543 -1.26 -17.06 -2.27
CA VAL A 543 0.09 -16.57 -2.57
C VAL A 543 1.12 -17.43 -1.84
N LEU A 544 2.11 -17.88 -2.60
CA LEU A 544 3.23 -18.68 -2.12
C LEU A 544 4.52 -17.91 -2.34
N VAL A 545 5.38 -17.79 -1.33
CA VAL A 545 6.67 -17.10 -1.43
C VAL A 545 7.79 -17.94 -0.85
N ASN A 546 8.87 -18.07 -1.61
CA ASN A 546 10.07 -18.80 -1.25
C ASN A 546 10.96 -17.97 -0.30
N ARG A 547 11.19 -18.48 0.90
CA ARG A 547 12.10 -17.91 1.90
C ARG A 547 13.48 -18.53 1.91
N GLN A 548 13.71 -19.55 1.08
CA GLN A 548 14.96 -20.31 1.00
C GLN A 548 16.01 -19.54 0.20
N HIS A 549 16.49 -18.46 0.79
CA HIS A 549 17.50 -17.61 0.20
C HIS A 549 18.52 -17.14 1.24
N THR A 550 19.68 -16.69 0.78
CA THR A 550 20.70 -16.09 1.63
C THR A 550 21.02 -14.68 1.17
N LEU A 551 20.95 -13.73 2.12
CA LEU A 551 21.40 -12.36 1.95
C LEU A 551 22.71 -12.17 2.69
N HIS A 552 23.79 -11.80 1.99
CA HIS A 552 25.06 -11.50 2.63
C HIS A 552 25.07 -10.06 3.14
N ASN A 553 25.37 -9.88 4.44
CA ASN A 553 25.43 -8.56 5.10
C ASN A 553 26.45 -7.56 4.50
N ASN A 554 27.36 -8.05 3.64
CA ASN A 554 28.38 -7.24 2.95
C ASN A 554 28.15 -7.17 1.43
N ASP A 555 26.98 -7.61 0.93
CA ASP A 555 26.64 -7.46 -0.49
C ASP A 555 26.49 -5.98 -0.85
N THR A 556 27.62 -5.41 -1.26
CA THR A 556 27.81 -4.02 -1.63
C THR A 556 27.82 -3.85 -3.15
N TYR A 557 27.99 -4.95 -3.91
CA TYR A 557 28.28 -4.89 -5.35
C TYR A 557 27.66 -6.00 -6.20
N THR A 558 27.32 -7.20 -5.69
CA THR A 558 27.17 -8.36 -6.58
C THR A 558 26.20 -9.45 -6.09
N ARG A 559 24.91 -9.24 -6.40
CA ARG A 559 23.82 -10.24 -6.50
C ARG A 559 23.23 -10.75 -5.18
N PHE A 560 21.91 -10.96 -5.19
CA PHE A 560 21.21 -11.86 -4.27
C PHE A 560 21.80 -13.27 -4.45
N GLN A 561 22.83 -13.60 -3.65
CA GLN A 561 23.85 -14.56 -4.09
C GLN A 561 23.36 -16.00 -4.13
N HIS A 562 22.30 -16.37 -3.40
CA HIS A 562 21.69 -17.70 -3.54
C HIS A 562 20.19 -17.71 -3.25
N VAL A 563 19.38 -17.93 -4.29
CA VAL A 563 18.00 -18.41 -4.18
C VAL A 563 18.03 -19.90 -4.44
N PHE A 564 17.54 -20.68 -3.49
CA PHE A 564 17.41 -22.11 -3.67
C PHE A 564 15.93 -22.43 -3.86
N PRO A 565 15.57 -23.23 -4.87
CA PRO A 565 14.18 -23.55 -5.07
C PRO A 565 13.62 -24.34 -3.88
N VAL A 566 12.40 -24.01 -3.47
CA VAL A 566 11.61 -24.90 -2.61
C VAL A 566 11.09 -26.03 -3.49
N ASP A 567 11.47 -27.25 -3.14
CA ASP A 567 11.09 -28.44 -3.87
C ASP A 567 10.34 -29.43 -2.96
N LYS A 568 9.41 -30.20 -3.56
CA LYS A 568 8.60 -31.22 -2.87
C LYS A 568 7.85 -30.70 -1.64
N ALA A 569 7.43 -29.44 -1.66
CA ALA A 569 6.58 -28.89 -0.61
C ALA A 569 5.11 -29.25 -0.87
N THR A 570 4.38 -29.52 0.21
CA THR A 570 2.94 -29.79 0.18
C THR A 570 2.19 -28.62 0.80
N VAL A 571 1.38 -27.95 0.00
CA VAL A 571 0.44 -26.93 0.51
C VAL A 571 -0.93 -27.57 0.68
N THR A 572 -1.37 -27.65 1.94
CA THR A 572 -2.76 -28.00 2.26
C THR A 572 -3.64 -26.77 2.05
N VAL A 573 -4.73 -26.95 1.31
CA VAL A 573 -5.77 -25.95 1.08
C VAL A 573 -7.08 -26.44 1.72
N ASP A 574 -7.45 -25.84 2.84
CA ASP A 574 -8.63 -26.19 3.64
C ASP A 574 -9.83 -25.30 3.25
N LEU A 575 -10.61 -25.77 2.28
CA LEU A 575 -11.78 -25.05 1.77
C LEU A 575 -12.88 -24.99 2.85
N PRO A 576 -13.43 -23.79 3.14
CA PRO A 576 -14.54 -23.64 4.07
C PRO A 576 -15.77 -24.45 3.63
N ALA A 577 -16.61 -24.88 4.57
CA ALA A 577 -17.77 -25.73 4.28
C ALA A 577 -18.78 -25.11 3.29
N TRP A 578 -18.84 -23.79 3.20
CA TRP A 578 -19.69 -23.04 2.27
C TRP A 578 -19.08 -22.90 0.86
N PHE A 579 -17.81 -23.26 0.68
CA PHE A 579 -17.07 -23.07 -0.56
C PHE A 579 -16.84 -24.41 -1.29
N SER A 580 -17.17 -24.46 -2.58
CA SER A 580 -16.96 -25.64 -3.42
C SER A 580 -16.19 -25.26 -4.68
N ALA A 581 -14.87 -25.50 -4.66
CA ALA A 581 -13.98 -25.19 -5.77
C ALA A 581 -14.39 -25.96 -7.05
N ARG A 582 -14.56 -25.24 -8.16
CA ARG A 582 -14.79 -25.82 -9.49
C ARG A 582 -13.53 -25.83 -10.34
N ILE A 583 -12.67 -24.84 -10.15
CA ILE A 583 -11.43 -24.69 -10.91
C ILE A 583 -10.35 -24.06 -10.02
N ALA A 584 -9.10 -24.42 -10.29
CA ALA A 584 -7.94 -23.70 -9.80
C ALA A 584 -7.04 -23.35 -10.99
N VAL A 585 -6.44 -22.15 -10.97
CA VAL A 585 -5.54 -21.66 -12.01
C VAL A 585 -4.30 -21.03 -11.39
N GLU A 586 -3.15 -21.21 -12.02
CA GLU A 586 -1.94 -20.42 -11.79
C GLU A 586 -2.04 -19.15 -12.64
N VAL A 587 -1.82 -18.00 -12.01
CA VAL A 587 -1.80 -16.72 -12.71
C VAL A 587 -0.34 -16.31 -12.87
N ARG A 588 0.06 -16.10 -14.11
CA ARG A 588 1.35 -15.52 -14.48
C ARG A 588 1.11 -14.26 -15.32
N TRP A 589 2.17 -13.50 -15.52
CA TRP A 589 2.16 -12.33 -16.39
C TRP A 589 1.66 -12.63 -17.81
N ASP A 590 2.10 -13.75 -18.39
CA ASP A 590 1.83 -14.15 -19.78
C ASP A 590 0.60 -15.05 -19.94
N ALA A 591 0.24 -15.82 -18.91
CA ALA A 591 -0.79 -16.85 -19.03
C ALA A 591 -1.57 -17.07 -17.73
N VAL A 592 -2.79 -17.58 -17.89
CA VAL A 592 -3.59 -18.15 -16.80
C VAL A 592 -3.79 -19.63 -17.12
N THR A 593 -3.22 -20.52 -16.32
CA THR A 593 -3.17 -21.96 -16.64
C THR A 593 -3.86 -22.80 -15.58
N PRO A 594 -4.74 -23.75 -15.94
CA PRO A 594 -5.35 -24.66 -14.97
C PRO A 594 -4.32 -25.41 -14.13
N VAL A 595 -4.59 -25.52 -12.84
CA VAL A 595 -3.80 -26.28 -11.87
C VAL A 595 -4.68 -27.35 -11.24
N GLN A 596 -4.14 -28.56 -11.13
CA GLN A 596 -4.82 -29.65 -10.45
C GLN A 596 -4.53 -29.60 -8.96
N LEU A 597 -5.60 -29.59 -8.16
CA LEU A 597 -5.53 -29.76 -6.73
C LEU A 597 -5.90 -31.20 -6.38
N ALA A 598 -4.97 -31.96 -5.81
CA ALA A 598 -5.23 -33.33 -5.40
C ALA A 598 -6.16 -33.38 -4.17
N GLY A 599 -6.81 -34.53 -3.96
CA GLY A 599 -7.73 -34.76 -2.84
C GLY A 599 -9.22 -34.57 -3.19
N SER A 600 -10.09 -34.71 -2.18
CA SER A 600 -11.55 -34.61 -2.32
C SER A 600 -12.19 -33.95 -1.09
N GLY A 601 -13.42 -33.44 -1.22
CA GLY A 601 -14.13 -32.77 -0.10
C GLY A 601 -13.64 -31.34 0.20
N SER A 602 -13.42 -31.00 1.46
CA SER A 602 -12.92 -29.68 1.89
C SER A 602 -11.40 -29.54 1.85
N ARG A 603 -10.66 -30.65 2.02
CA ARG A 603 -9.19 -30.62 2.00
C ARG A 603 -8.67 -30.87 0.59
N ARG A 604 -7.85 -29.96 0.09
CA ARG A 604 -7.14 -30.04 -1.20
C ARG A 604 -5.64 -29.95 -0.98
N ILE A 605 -4.88 -30.47 -1.92
CA ILE A 605 -3.42 -30.49 -1.88
C ILE A 605 -2.87 -29.89 -3.16
N LEU A 606 -1.98 -28.90 -3.00
CA LEU A 606 -1.15 -28.36 -4.06
C LEU A 606 0.28 -28.81 -3.82
N THR A 607 0.85 -29.56 -4.75
CA THR A 607 2.27 -29.91 -4.75
C THR A 607 3.06 -28.76 -5.38
N VAL A 608 4.10 -28.34 -4.69
CA VAL A 608 4.99 -27.26 -5.13
C VAL A 608 6.36 -27.88 -5.42
N GLU A 609 6.76 -27.83 -6.67
CA GLU A 609 8.04 -28.32 -7.17
C GLU A 609 8.85 -27.17 -7.74
N ASN A 610 10.15 -27.17 -7.46
CA ASN A 610 11.12 -26.22 -8.00
C ASN A 610 10.69 -24.74 -7.97
N LEU A 611 10.08 -24.27 -6.87
CA LEU A 611 9.64 -22.88 -6.74
C LEU A 611 10.82 -21.97 -6.43
N LEU A 612 11.25 -21.16 -7.40
CA LEU A 612 12.37 -20.25 -7.22
C LEU A 612 12.02 -19.03 -6.37
N THR A 613 10.90 -18.34 -6.64
CA THR A 613 10.58 -17.07 -5.97
C THR A 613 9.17 -17.04 -5.40
N SER A 614 8.15 -17.07 -6.25
CA SER A 614 6.76 -16.98 -5.81
C SER A 614 5.80 -17.61 -6.81
N LYS A 615 4.57 -17.84 -6.37
CA LYS A 615 3.48 -18.38 -7.20
C LYS A 615 2.13 -17.88 -6.68
N VAL A 616 1.24 -17.50 -7.60
CA VAL A 616 -0.15 -17.15 -7.29
C VAL A 616 -1.10 -18.18 -7.88
N ILE A 617 -1.94 -18.75 -7.02
CA ILE A 617 -3.00 -19.68 -7.40
C ILE A 617 -4.36 -19.05 -7.08
N VAL A 618 -5.27 -19.05 -8.05
CA VAL A 618 -6.66 -18.66 -7.85
C VAL A 618 -7.53 -19.91 -7.80
N VAL A 619 -8.30 -20.07 -6.73
CA VAL A 619 -9.28 -21.16 -6.58
C VAL A 619 -10.67 -20.55 -6.61
N SER A 620 -11.52 -20.99 -7.54
CA SER A 620 -12.83 -20.36 -7.76
C SER A 620 -13.98 -21.35 -7.91
N ARG A 621 -15.17 -20.88 -7.51
CA ARG A 621 -16.47 -21.47 -7.84
C ARG A 621 -16.92 -21.09 -9.25
N ASP A 622 -16.33 -20.05 -9.81
CA ASP A 622 -16.61 -19.55 -11.15
C ASP A 622 -15.78 -20.35 -12.18
N PRO A 623 -16.41 -21.17 -13.04
CA PRO A 623 -15.68 -21.94 -14.04
C PRO A 623 -14.98 -21.06 -15.09
N ASP A 624 -15.45 -19.82 -15.27
CA ASP A 624 -14.96 -18.89 -16.29
C ASP A 624 -13.89 -17.93 -15.73
N ILE A 625 -13.37 -18.21 -14.51
CA ILE A 625 -12.41 -17.33 -13.84
C ILE A 625 -11.13 -17.12 -14.67
N ALA A 626 -10.71 -18.12 -15.45
CA ALA A 626 -9.53 -18.01 -16.30
C ALA A 626 -9.69 -16.90 -17.36
N ASP A 627 -10.87 -16.81 -17.97
CA ASP A 627 -11.18 -15.80 -18.98
C ASP A 627 -11.31 -14.41 -18.35
N LYS A 628 -11.86 -14.33 -17.13
CA LYS A 628 -11.96 -13.06 -16.38
C LYS A 628 -10.61 -12.51 -15.92
N LEU A 629 -9.62 -13.38 -15.79
CA LEU A 629 -8.23 -13.04 -15.46
C LEU A 629 -7.36 -12.87 -16.73
N ALA A 630 -7.96 -12.89 -17.92
CA ALA A 630 -7.24 -12.57 -19.15
C ALA A 630 -6.84 -11.09 -19.15
N LEU A 631 -5.56 -10.81 -19.44
CA LEU A 631 -5.08 -9.47 -19.67
C LEU A 631 -5.57 -9.00 -21.05
N ASP A 632 -5.86 -7.71 -21.19
CA ASP A 632 -6.16 -7.11 -22.49
C ASP A 632 -5.05 -7.48 -23.52
N PRO A 633 -5.41 -8.02 -24.70
CA PRO A 633 -4.41 -8.47 -25.66
C PRO A 633 -3.49 -7.36 -26.17
N ASN A 634 -3.98 -6.12 -26.29
CA ASN A 634 -3.15 -4.99 -26.71
C ASN A 634 -2.17 -4.61 -25.60
N ARG A 635 -2.61 -4.68 -24.33
CA ARG A 635 -1.75 -4.47 -23.17
C ARG A 635 -0.65 -5.52 -23.08
N LEU A 636 -0.99 -6.80 -23.26
CA LEU A 636 -0.01 -7.90 -23.30
C LEU A 636 0.97 -7.74 -24.46
N ALA A 637 0.48 -7.42 -25.67
CA ALA A 637 1.32 -7.19 -26.83
C ALA A 637 2.26 -5.99 -26.63
N ALA A 638 1.78 -4.90 -26.03
CA ALA A 638 2.62 -3.74 -25.67
C ALA A 638 3.71 -4.12 -24.67
N LEU A 639 3.40 -4.93 -23.66
CA LEU A 639 4.40 -5.44 -22.72
C LEU A 639 5.45 -6.29 -23.44
N ILE A 640 5.04 -7.29 -24.22
CA ILE A 640 5.97 -8.15 -24.98
C ILE A 640 6.85 -7.29 -25.91
N ALA A 641 6.25 -6.36 -26.65
CA ALA A 641 6.99 -5.43 -27.49
C ALA A 641 7.96 -4.57 -26.68
N SER A 642 7.60 -4.13 -25.46
CA SER A 642 8.50 -3.39 -24.57
C SER A 642 9.64 -4.24 -23.99
N GLU A 643 9.54 -5.57 -24.06
CA GLU A 643 10.62 -6.48 -23.69
C GLU A 643 11.59 -6.73 -24.85
N GLU A 644 11.08 -6.70 -26.09
CA GLU A 644 11.83 -6.76 -27.35
C GLU A 644 12.48 -5.43 -27.73
N LEU A 645 11.82 -4.32 -27.40
CA LEU A 645 12.35 -2.95 -27.37
C LEU A 645 13.39 -2.84 -26.24
N THR A 646 14.49 -3.57 -26.39
CA THR A 646 15.78 -2.95 -26.08
C THR A 646 15.88 -1.78 -27.04
N TYR A 647 15.87 -0.55 -26.52
CA TYR A 647 16.08 0.68 -27.27
C TYR A 647 16.81 0.43 -28.61
N VAL A 648 16.11 0.62 -29.74
CA VAL A 648 16.76 0.81 -31.04
C VAL A 648 16.63 2.28 -31.42
N THR A 649 17.49 3.11 -30.83
CA THR A 649 18.48 3.82 -31.66
C THR A 649 19.63 2.85 -31.95
N ALA A 650 20.39 3.04 -33.03
CA ALA A 650 21.18 1.98 -33.63
C ALA A 650 22.06 1.20 -32.62
N ARG A 651 22.15 -0.10 -32.84
CA ARG A 651 22.61 -1.04 -31.84
C ARG A 651 24.10 -0.86 -31.56
N PRO A 652 24.53 -0.89 -30.29
CA PRO A 652 25.90 -1.21 -30.01
C PRO A 652 26.18 -2.69 -30.36
N ALA A 653 27.13 -2.98 -31.25
CA ALA A 653 27.77 -4.30 -31.30
C ALA A 653 28.55 -4.53 -29.99
N ILE A 654 28.22 -5.56 -29.20
CA ILE A 654 28.93 -5.88 -27.95
C ILE A 654 30.14 -6.76 -28.27
N ALA A 655 31.34 -6.32 -27.91
CA ALA A 655 32.58 -7.10 -28.04
C ALA A 655 33.08 -7.55 -26.66
N ASP A 656 33.41 -8.84 -26.55
CA ASP A 656 33.93 -9.47 -25.33
C ASP A 656 35.45 -9.18 -25.23
N VAL A 657 35.82 -8.13 -24.48
CA VAL A 657 37.22 -7.67 -24.38
C VAL A 657 37.91 -8.36 -23.20
N MET A 658 38.41 -9.56 -23.47
CA MET A 658 39.14 -10.34 -22.47
C MET A 658 40.64 -9.98 -22.38
N ARG A 659 41.19 -9.12 -23.27
CA ARG A 659 42.60 -8.65 -23.25
C ARG A 659 42.83 -7.24 -23.85
N PRO A 660 43.79 -6.46 -23.33
CA PRO A 660 44.21 -5.16 -23.87
C PRO A 660 45.03 -5.32 -25.16
N ASP A 661 44.33 -5.53 -26.28
CA ASP A 661 44.83 -5.68 -27.68
C ASP A 661 43.80 -6.34 -28.63
N ALA A 662 42.56 -6.57 -28.19
CA ALA A 662 41.52 -7.22 -28.99
C ALA A 662 41.15 -6.46 -30.29
N VAL A 663 40.96 -7.20 -31.38
CA VAL A 663 40.51 -6.70 -32.68
C VAL A 663 39.03 -7.03 -32.88
N ILE A 664 38.23 -6.00 -33.11
CA ILE A 664 36.77 -6.10 -33.25
C ILE A 664 36.40 -5.83 -34.73
N HIS A 665 35.65 -6.76 -35.34
CA HIS A 665 35.15 -6.62 -36.70
C HIS A 665 33.66 -6.29 -36.69
N ALA A 666 33.30 -5.09 -37.14
CA ALA A 666 31.92 -4.63 -37.20
C ALA A 666 31.19 -5.26 -38.41
N PRO A 667 30.00 -5.86 -38.24
CA PRO A 667 29.21 -6.37 -39.36
C PRO A 667 28.83 -5.28 -40.36
N ALA A 668 28.70 -5.65 -41.64
CA ALA A 668 28.30 -4.72 -42.69
C ALA A 668 26.97 -4.02 -42.35
N GLY A 669 26.98 -2.69 -42.32
CA GLY A 669 25.82 -1.85 -41.98
C GLY A 669 25.75 -1.38 -40.52
N THR A 670 26.78 -1.64 -39.71
CA THR A 670 26.84 -1.19 -38.30
C THR A 670 27.17 0.30 -38.19
N THR A 671 26.45 1.04 -37.34
CA THR A 671 26.70 2.47 -37.06
C THR A 671 27.06 2.79 -35.61
N GLU A 672 26.90 1.86 -34.66
CA GLU A 672 27.17 2.02 -33.21
C GLU A 672 27.79 0.72 -32.60
N ILE A 673 28.62 0.83 -31.54
CA ILE A 673 29.33 -0.30 -30.88
C ILE A 673 29.38 -0.09 -29.34
N ALA A 674 29.12 -1.14 -28.53
CA ALA A 674 29.28 -1.09 -27.06
C ALA A 674 30.33 -2.09 -26.58
N LEU A 675 30.97 -1.76 -25.47
CA LEU A 675 32.00 -2.59 -24.85
C LEU A 675 31.53 -3.02 -23.44
N ASP A 676 31.59 -4.32 -23.15
CA ASP A 676 31.18 -4.93 -21.87
C ASP A 676 32.42 -5.25 -21.01
N LEU A 677 32.45 -4.76 -19.77
CA LEU A 677 33.66 -4.72 -18.93
C LEU A 677 33.36 -5.18 -17.47
N THR A 678 33.72 -6.42 -17.14
CA THR A 678 33.09 -7.15 -16.01
C THR A 678 33.88 -7.33 -14.69
N GLU A 679 35.13 -6.89 -14.56
CA GLU A 679 35.89 -6.92 -13.29
C GLU A 679 36.07 -5.53 -12.67
N GLN A 680 36.36 -5.36 -11.37
CA GLN A 680 36.67 -4.03 -10.79
C GLN A 680 37.79 -3.31 -11.55
N ALA A 681 38.79 -4.05 -12.05
CA ALA A 681 39.80 -3.49 -12.94
C ALA A 681 39.23 -3.07 -14.31
N ALA A 682 38.20 -3.75 -14.81
CA ALA A 682 37.47 -3.44 -16.03
C ALA A 682 36.43 -2.31 -15.84
N LEU A 683 35.76 -2.20 -14.68
CA LEU A 683 34.89 -1.09 -14.26
C LEU A 683 35.71 0.16 -13.94
N ASP A 684 36.89 0.02 -13.32
CA ASP A 684 37.82 1.13 -13.17
C ASP A 684 38.44 1.49 -14.54
N MET A 685 38.62 0.54 -15.46
CA MET A 685 39.01 0.81 -16.86
C MET A 685 37.85 1.44 -17.67
N ALA A 686 36.59 1.08 -17.39
CA ALA A 686 35.36 1.66 -17.94
C ALA A 686 35.13 3.08 -17.40
N HIS A 687 35.34 3.30 -16.09
CA HIS A 687 35.38 4.62 -15.48
C HIS A 687 36.52 5.45 -16.08
N ARG A 688 37.71 4.87 -16.32
CA ARG A 688 38.89 5.54 -16.92
C ARG A 688 38.73 5.88 -18.40
N ILE A 689 38.06 5.05 -19.20
CA ILE A 689 37.64 5.40 -20.57
C ILE A 689 36.61 6.54 -20.51
N ALA A 690 35.58 6.40 -19.66
CA ALA A 690 34.52 7.38 -19.46
C ALA A 690 34.99 8.71 -18.82
N THR A 691 36.25 8.81 -18.41
CA THR A 691 36.81 10.04 -17.80
C THR A 691 38.13 10.56 -18.40
N THR A 692 38.98 9.79 -19.10
CA THR A 692 40.26 10.31 -19.68
C THR A 692 40.68 9.76 -21.07
N GLY A 693 39.88 8.92 -21.76
CA GLY A 693 40.27 8.28 -23.03
C GLY A 693 40.08 9.14 -24.30
N GLU A 694 41.06 9.10 -25.24
CA GLU A 694 40.94 9.70 -26.58
C GLU A 694 40.70 8.62 -27.66
N LEU A 695 39.76 8.91 -28.59
CA LEU A 695 39.50 8.11 -29.80
C LEU A 695 40.26 8.71 -31.00
N LYS A 696 41.13 7.92 -31.63
CA LYS A 696 41.89 8.34 -32.81
C LYS A 696 41.52 7.52 -34.05
N LEU A 697 41.12 8.21 -35.12
CA LEU A 697 40.83 7.61 -36.43
C LEU A 697 42.11 7.46 -37.26
N GLU A 698 42.36 6.26 -37.79
CA GLU A 698 43.40 5.98 -38.78
C GLU A 698 42.78 5.29 -40.03
N PRO A 699 43.44 5.29 -41.20
CA PRO A 699 42.85 4.73 -42.42
C PRO A 699 42.44 3.26 -42.25
N GLY A 700 41.13 3.00 -42.20
CA GLY A 700 40.54 1.66 -42.08
C GLY A 700 40.44 1.09 -40.66
N GLN A 701 40.77 1.85 -39.60
CA GLN A 701 40.68 1.38 -38.20
C GLN A 701 40.54 2.51 -37.15
N TRP A 702 39.93 2.21 -35.99
CA TRP A 702 39.83 3.10 -34.82
C TRP A 702 40.63 2.57 -33.62
N LEU A 703 41.24 3.47 -32.84
CA LEU A 703 42.13 3.16 -31.69
C LEU A 703 41.67 3.85 -30.39
N GLY A 704 41.67 3.13 -29.26
CA GLY A 704 41.45 3.66 -27.90
C GLY A 704 42.74 3.70 -27.06
N LEU A 705 43.04 4.85 -26.45
CA LEU A 705 44.33 5.14 -25.78
C LEU A 705 44.15 5.65 -24.33
N TYR A 706 45.10 5.32 -23.43
CA TYR A 706 45.12 5.79 -22.03
C TYR A 706 46.50 6.36 -21.59
N PRO A 707 46.54 7.50 -20.88
CA PRO A 707 47.75 8.02 -20.24
C PRO A 707 47.83 7.67 -18.73
N ASP A 708 48.88 6.97 -18.31
CA ASP A 708 49.10 6.61 -16.89
C ASP A 708 50.09 7.57 -16.19
N PRO A 709 49.68 8.35 -15.18
CA PRO A 709 50.56 9.27 -14.47
C PRO A 709 51.49 8.58 -13.45
N GLN A 710 51.29 7.30 -13.12
CA GLN A 710 52.19 6.52 -12.25
C GLN A 710 53.31 5.81 -13.05
N LEU A 711 53.19 5.73 -14.37
CA LEU A 711 54.18 5.16 -15.27
C LEU A 711 54.81 6.27 -16.10
N GLU A 712 55.94 6.84 -15.62
CA GLU A 712 56.74 7.92 -16.24
C GLU A 712 56.57 8.11 -17.77
N GLY A 713 55.52 8.80 -18.21
CA GLY A 713 55.33 9.28 -19.59
C GLY A 713 55.03 8.25 -20.70
N ARG A 714 54.41 7.08 -20.43
CA ARG A 714 53.99 6.13 -21.49
C ARG A 714 52.46 5.97 -21.60
N SER A 715 51.98 5.93 -22.85
CA SER A 715 50.58 5.67 -23.20
C SER A 715 50.40 4.24 -23.74
N GLU A 716 49.32 3.57 -23.36
CA GLU A 716 49.02 2.18 -23.72
C GLU A 716 47.81 2.10 -24.67
N ILE A 717 47.81 1.09 -25.55
CA ILE A 717 46.74 0.84 -26.53
C ILE A 717 45.81 -0.23 -25.98
N VAL A 718 44.51 0.04 -25.98
CA VAL A 718 43.54 -0.79 -25.27
C VAL A 718 42.69 -1.67 -26.21
N TYR A 719 42.32 -1.20 -27.42
CA TYR A 719 41.60 -2.00 -28.44
C TYR A 719 41.65 -1.43 -29.87
N ARG A 720 41.29 -2.25 -30.88
CA ARG A 720 41.20 -1.91 -32.32
C ARG A 720 39.85 -2.30 -32.96
N ILE A 721 39.27 -1.43 -33.78
CA ILE A 721 37.98 -1.68 -34.48
C ILE A 721 38.12 -1.51 -36.00
N HIS A 722 37.68 -2.51 -36.77
CA HIS A 722 37.57 -2.48 -38.24
C HIS A 722 36.09 -2.39 -38.67
N SER A 723 35.77 -1.38 -39.50
CA SER A 723 34.42 -1.15 -40.03
C SER A 723 34.48 -0.64 -41.48
N ASP A 724 33.56 -1.13 -42.31
CA ASP A 724 33.46 -0.80 -43.75
C ASP A 724 32.71 0.52 -44.00
N VAL A 725 32.04 1.04 -42.96
CA VAL A 725 31.29 2.31 -42.95
C VAL A 725 31.67 3.15 -41.71
N PRO A 726 31.60 4.50 -41.79
CA PRO A 726 31.88 5.37 -40.64
C PRO A 726 30.93 5.13 -39.45
N LEU A 727 31.48 4.94 -38.24
CA LEU A 727 30.74 4.78 -36.98
C LEU A 727 30.31 6.13 -36.40
N LYS A 728 29.16 6.18 -35.71
CA LYS A 728 28.59 7.41 -35.13
C LYS A 728 28.79 7.52 -33.61
N GLU A 729 28.83 6.40 -32.89
CA GLU A 729 28.96 6.37 -31.42
C GLU A 729 29.65 5.07 -30.93
N ILE A 730 30.44 5.18 -29.86
CA ILE A 730 31.01 4.06 -29.10
C ILE A 730 30.72 4.29 -27.63
N SER A 731 30.04 3.35 -26.98
CA SER A 731 29.71 3.41 -25.56
C SER A 731 30.40 2.28 -24.78
N ALA A 732 30.80 2.57 -23.54
CA ALA A 732 31.24 1.55 -22.59
C ALA A 732 30.12 1.37 -21.57
N SER A 733 29.69 0.13 -21.33
CA SER A 733 28.68 -0.23 -20.32
C SER A 733 29.29 -1.04 -19.20
#